data_AF-A0A936L8S8-F1
#
_entry.id   AF-A0A936L8S8-F1
#
_cell.length_a   1.000
_cell.length_b   1.000
_cell.length_c   1.000
_cell.angle_alpha   90.00
_cell.angle_beta   90.00
_cell.angle_gamma   90.00
#
_symmetry.space_group_name_H-M   'P 1'
#
loop_
_entity.id
_entity.type
_entity.pdbx_description
1 polymer ?
#
loop_
_entity_poly.entity_id
_entity_poly.type
_entity_poly.pdbx_seq_one_letter_code
_entity_poly.pdbx_strand_id
1 'polypeptide(L)'
;MTEVFTRILRIDLPETLHCDESGKNPAFSISFVTDGEVPFPQLILHAPDGQHLCKDAAIQASVGTGGEYIYTASIPAGSLRPGEIQVQAEGCRKADLNQAGGGDWIKSFGQLRLAPGAKPAPALRVASGSGDTAVKLYFGIHKHMHQPYYNAVDQRYWDGEKDSIFGARGGPYTHFIPTAVRQYAGGGLPHAGLSTSWSGSLIEQLDRCAAEGLCGGRFGGWNNELRAVAQEKTALGHPRVDFSAFGFFHPLMALIPDRDIVKQVEWHRGIIRAAFGIEASSVMFPPETAFHVRMIPALNQAGVKAVIYDSIHRFRACRDYPYAGINEGMLPPNPAEQRNPSANDWLQLRNIWAGSKISPSLLKPEYVQYEDPDGTLHKIIAVPAERYIGNEDARGGFGALQYPDVLGQVYNSIVETGTFDPKHPPFFILHSDGDNHGGGADSYYNHNTGQLVQWLQGDPRFELTTVHDYLDRFPPDPDRAAHIEPGSWSGADNGDPQFMKWFSRYDQPYSPDLNSWAVLTAFQNVAHALEDADPDKPWLDDVSRLLLTAETSCYWYWTGQHIWDQQVTDAANAGYGRVKSEVDALLASGRDRTGPTIFAPWVTPENPGGKRWGQGCLLDAPREGTVHTFVYDIAGLKRVTLVLRAATGETRIEMSDRGPYPSQTGAAVTAHYFTAQLPVGAGDVRYYIEAEDGKGNISRGALEQVYLA
;
A
#
# COMPACT_ATOMS: atom_id res chain seq x y z
N MET A 1 31.59 -16.10 -76.05
CA MET A 1 32.17 -15.87 -74.71
C MET A 1 31.05 -15.34 -73.87
N THR A 2 30.65 -16.04 -72.81
CA THR A 2 29.74 -15.47 -71.81
C THR A 2 30.45 -14.28 -71.17
N GLU A 3 29.82 -13.11 -71.17
CA GLU A 3 30.39 -11.95 -70.49
C GLU A 3 30.30 -12.16 -68.97
N VAL A 4 31.45 -12.05 -68.30
CA VAL A 4 31.53 -12.09 -66.84
C VAL A 4 30.77 -10.90 -66.28
N PHE A 5 29.98 -11.12 -65.24
CA PHE A 5 29.13 -10.09 -64.66
C PHE A 5 29.91 -8.84 -64.22
N THR A 6 29.26 -7.68 -64.34
CA THR A 6 29.78 -6.39 -63.87
C THR A 6 28.92 -5.75 -62.80
N ARG A 7 27.66 -6.19 -62.64
CA ARG A 7 26.73 -5.66 -61.63
C ARG A 7 25.77 -6.73 -61.12
N ILE A 8 25.39 -6.60 -59.85
CA ILE A 8 24.19 -7.23 -59.30
C ILE A 8 23.03 -6.25 -59.50
N LEU A 9 22.04 -6.65 -60.29
CA LEU A 9 20.92 -5.81 -60.71
C LEU A 9 19.85 -5.69 -59.60
N ARG A 10 19.54 -6.79 -58.92
CA ARG A 10 18.58 -6.85 -57.80
C ARG A 10 18.77 -8.11 -56.96
N ILE A 11 18.21 -8.09 -55.76
CA ILE A 11 18.01 -9.26 -54.90
C ILE A 11 16.50 -9.43 -54.73
N ASP A 12 15.98 -10.59 -55.11
CA ASP A 12 14.59 -10.98 -54.98
C ASP A 12 14.44 -11.80 -53.68
N LEU A 13 13.86 -11.17 -52.66
CA LEU A 13 13.60 -11.77 -51.35
C LEU A 13 12.25 -11.29 -50.79
N PRO A 14 11.60 -12.05 -49.89
CA PRO A 14 10.44 -11.57 -49.16
C PRO A 14 10.82 -10.44 -48.18
N GLU A 15 10.01 -9.39 -48.09
CA GLU A 15 10.24 -8.30 -47.11
C GLU A 15 9.99 -8.78 -45.67
N THR A 16 8.96 -9.61 -45.47
CA THR A 16 8.59 -10.18 -44.17
C THR A 16 8.19 -11.65 -44.30
N LEU A 17 8.69 -12.48 -43.39
CA LEU A 17 8.26 -13.86 -43.17
C LEU A 17 7.76 -14.03 -41.74
N HIS A 18 6.85 -14.97 -41.51
CA HIS A 18 6.41 -15.35 -40.17
C HIS A 18 6.97 -16.72 -39.81
N CYS A 19 7.39 -16.90 -38.54
CA CYS A 19 7.84 -18.20 -38.08
C CYS A 19 6.71 -19.24 -38.15
N ASP A 20 7.10 -20.48 -38.44
CA ASP A 20 6.21 -21.64 -38.36
C ASP A 20 5.93 -22.05 -36.89
N GLU A 21 5.21 -23.16 -36.70
CA GLU A 21 4.84 -23.68 -35.38
C GLU A 21 6.06 -24.02 -34.48
N SER A 22 7.24 -24.24 -35.07
CA SER A 22 8.49 -24.48 -34.35
C SER A 22 9.13 -23.20 -33.81
N GLY A 23 8.60 -22.03 -34.19
CA GLY A 23 9.14 -20.71 -33.82
C GLY A 23 10.33 -20.27 -34.68
N LYS A 24 10.53 -20.87 -35.86
CA LYS A 24 11.63 -20.57 -36.79
C LYS A 24 11.13 -20.30 -38.22
N ASN A 25 12.02 -19.93 -39.14
CA ASN A 25 11.62 -19.62 -40.53
C ASN A 25 10.96 -20.83 -41.23
N PRO A 26 9.93 -20.60 -42.07
CA PRO A 26 9.48 -21.58 -43.04
C PRO A 26 10.53 -21.75 -44.15
N ALA A 27 10.38 -22.76 -45.00
CA ALA A 27 11.22 -22.88 -46.19
C ALA A 27 10.91 -21.73 -47.16
N PHE A 28 11.95 -21.07 -47.68
CA PHE A 28 11.83 -19.98 -48.66
C PHE A 28 13.06 -19.94 -49.56
N SER A 29 13.00 -19.18 -50.64
CA SER A 29 14.13 -18.98 -51.55
C SER A 29 14.53 -17.52 -51.62
N ILE A 30 15.81 -17.28 -51.85
CA ILE A 30 16.34 -15.95 -52.18
C ILE A 30 17.06 -16.06 -53.51
N SER A 31 16.82 -15.11 -54.39
CA SER A 31 17.50 -15.02 -55.68
C SER A 31 18.21 -13.69 -55.82
N PHE A 32 19.32 -13.65 -56.56
CA PHE A 32 19.91 -12.40 -57.02
C PHE A 32 20.20 -12.48 -58.51
N VAL A 33 20.09 -11.33 -59.18
CA VAL A 33 20.12 -11.24 -60.63
C VAL A 33 21.31 -10.40 -61.07
N THR A 34 22.04 -10.86 -62.08
CA THR A 34 23.25 -10.21 -62.60
C THR A 34 23.18 -10.00 -64.12
N ASP A 35 23.98 -9.05 -64.61
CA ASP A 35 24.09 -8.69 -66.03
C ASP A 35 25.01 -9.61 -66.85
N GLY A 36 25.67 -10.57 -66.20
CA GLY A 36 26.51 -11.57 -66.82
C GLY A 36 26.69 -12.78 -65.92
N GLU A 37 27.46 -13.77 -66.37
CA GLU A 37 27.74 -14.98 -65.61
C GLU A 37 28.67 -14.65 -64.43
N VAL A 38 28.32 -15.12 -63.24
CA VAL A 38 29.12 -15.02 -62.00
C VAL A 38 29.91 -16.31 -61.82
N PRO A 39 31.24 -16.29 -61.99
CA PRO A 39 32.08 -17.48 -61.80
C PRO A 39 32.03 -18.08 -60.40
N PHE A 40 31.88 -17.24 -59.37
CA PHE A 40 31.77 -17.68 -57.98
C PHE A 40 30.69 -16.89 -57.23
N PRO A 41 29.43 -17.36 -57.25
CA PRO A 41 28.31 -16.71 -56.55
C PRO A 41 28.25 -17.13 -55.07
N GLN A 42 27.89 -16.19 -54.20
CA GLN A 42 27.63 -16.44 -52.78
C GLN A 42 26.43 -15.63 -52.29
N LEU A 43 25.72 -16.19 -51.31
CA LEU A 43 24.67 -15.52 -50.57
C LEU A 43 24.89 -15.73 -49.07
N ILE A 44 24.92 -14.64 -48.31
CA ILE A 44 25.19 -14.64 -46.87
C ILE A 44 23.99 -14.03 -46.14
N LEU A 45 23.47 -14.76 -45.17
CA LEU A 45 22.44 -14.28 -44.25
C LEU A 45 23.09 -13.96 -42.91
N HIS A 46 23.07 -12.69 -42.52
CA HIS A 46 23.51 -12.26 -41.20
C HIS A 46 22.28 -12.22 -40.29
N ALA A 47 22.07 -13.31 -39.54
CA ALA A 47 20.95 -13.47 -38.61
C ALA A 47 21.40 -13.24 -37.15
N PRO A 48 20.48 -13.00 -36.20
CA PRO A 48 20.82 -12.82 -34.79
C PRO A 48 21.57 -13.99 -34.16
N ASP A 49 21.42 -15.20 -34.69
CA ASP A 49 22.07 -16.43 -34.23
C ASP A 49 23.34 -16.81 -35.03
N GLY A 50 23.75 -15.99 -35.99
CA GLY A 50 25.01 -16.15 -36.72
C GLY A 50 24.90 -15.91 -38.23
N GLN A 51 26.01 -16.17 -38.93
CA GLN A 51 26.08 -16.07 -40.38
C GLN A 51 25.77 -17.42 -41.04
N HIS A 52 24.87 -17.41 -42.03
CA HIS A 52 24.55 -18.57 -42.86
C HIS A 52 25.00 -18.32 -44.29
N LEU A 53 25.93 -19.15 -44.79
CA LEU A 53 26.53 -19.01 -46.11
C LEU A 53 25.96 -20.06 -47.08
N CYS A 54 25.43 -19.60 -48.22
CA CYS A 54 25.06 -20.40 -49.37
C CYS A 54 26.07 -20.14 -50.50
N LYS A 55 26.70 -21.19 -51.02
CA LYS A 55 27.65 -21.15 -52.15
C LYS A 55 27.69 -22.51 -52.86
N ASP A 56 28.39 -22.57 -53.98
CA ASP A 56 28.61 -23.80 -54.75
C ASP A 56 27.26 -24.49 -55.08
N ALA A 57 27.12 -25.79 -54.78
CA ALA A 57 25.91 -26.57 -55.05
C ALA A 57 24.63 -26.06 -54.34
N ALA A 58 24.76 -25.15 -53.35
CA ALA A 58 23.63 -24.53 -52.66
C ALA A 58 23.00 -23.36 -53.45
N ILE A 59 23.64 -22.92 -54.55
CA ILE A 59 23.13 -21.89 -55.44
C ILE A 59 22.87 -22.49 -56.82
N GLN A 60 21.63 -22.38 -57.29
CA GLN A 60 21.22 -22.81 -58.62
C GLN A 60 21.26 -21.61 -59.57
N ALA A 61 22.08 -21.71 -60.61
CA ALA A 61 22.16 -20.71 -61.67
C ALA A 61 21.18 -21.03 -62.81
N SER A 62 20.50 -20.02 -63.32
CA SER A 62 19.61 -20.10 -64.48
C SER A 62 19.70 -18.83 -65.32
N VAL A 63 19.29 -18.91 -66.59
CA VAL A 63 19.27 -17.74 -67.49
C VAL A 63 17.83 -17.28 -67.64
N GLY A 64 17.58 -16.01 -67.30
CA GLY A 64 16.28 -15.37 -67.41
C GLY A 64 15.89 -15.06 -68.87
N THR A 65 14.60 -14.77 -69.10
CA THR A 65 14.04 -14.53 -70.44
C THR A 65 14.60 -13.31 -71.17
N GLY A 66 15.28 -12.39 -70.45
CA GLY A 66 15.95 -11.21 -70.99
C GLY A 66 17.47 -11.34 -71.16
N GLY A 67 18.05 -12.53 -70.98
CA GLY A 67 19.51 -12.73 -71.01
C GLY A 67 20.23 -12.42 -69.69
N GLU A 68 19.50 -12.11 -68.62
CA GLU A 68 20.01 -11.96 -67.25
C GLU A 68 20.38 -13.33 -66.64
N TYR A 69 21.31 -13.35 -65.69
CA TYR A 69 21.66 -14.55 -64.92
C TYR A 69 21.03 -14.48 -63.54
N ILE A 70 20.35 -15.55 -63.13
CA ILE A 70 19.61 -15.63 -61.87
C ILE A 70 20.21 -16.74 -61.01
N TYR A 71 20.63 -16.38 -59.80
CA TYR A 71 21.24 -17.27 -58.82
C TYR A 71 20.31 -17.44 -57.64
N THR A 72 19.78 -18.65 -57.42
CA THR A 72 18.76 -18.93 -56.41
C THR A 72 19.30 -19.86 -55.33
N ALA A 73 19.18 -19.46 -54.07
CA ALA A 73 19.44 -20.28 -52.90
C ALA A 73 18.13 -20.68 -52.22
N SER A 74 17.95 -21.97 -51.94
CA SER A 74 16.84 -22.46 -51.11
C SER A 74 17.25 -22.50 -49.65
N ILE A 75 16.52 -21.78 -48.81
CA ILE A 75 16.74 -21.73 -47.36
C ILE A 75 15.79 -22.74 -46.69
N PRO A 76 16.32 -23.79 -46.04
CA PRO A 76 15.48 -24.79 -45.41
C PRO A 76 14.72 -24.22 -44.21
N ALA A 77 13.54 -24.77 -43.95
CA ALA A 77 12.78 -24.45 -42.74
C ALA A 77 13.62 -24.74 -41.47
N GLY A 78 13.41 -23.95 -40.42
CA GLY A 78 14.05 -24.19 -39.13
C GLY A 78 15.51 -23.72 -39.00
N SER A 79 16.02 -22.98 -39.99
CA SER A 79 17.42 -22.54 -40.08
C SER A 79 17.71 -21.19 -39.40
N LEU A 80 16.69 -20.34 -39.22
CA LEU A 80 16.81 -18.94 -38.78
C LEU A 80 15.83 -18.65 -37.65
N ARG A 81 16.25 -17.79 -36.71
CA ARG A 81 15.43 -17.28 -35.60
C ARG A 81 14.78 -15.92 -35.93
N PRO A 82 13.63 -15.59 -35.30
CA PRO A 82 12.96 -14.31 -35.53
C PRO A 82 13.88 -13.11 -35.22
N GLY A 83 13.78 -12.08 -36.05
CA GLY A 83 14.64 -10.89 -36.02
C GLY A 83 14.79 -10.24 -37.40
N GLU A 84 15.61 -9.20 -37.47
CA GLU A 84 16.06 -8.62 -38.73
C GLU A 84 17.26 -9.40 -39.28
N ILE A 85 17.21 -9.73 -40.56
CA ILE A 85 18.22 -10.52 -41.26
C ILE A 85 18.75 -9.68 -42.42
N GLN A 86 20.05 -9.40 -42.40
CA GLN A 86 20.72 -8.73 -43.52
C GLN A 86 21.15 -9.79 -44.53
N VAL A 87 20.71 -9.62 -45.78
CA VAL A 87 21.03 -10.51 -46.91
C VAL A 87 22.11 -9.87 -47.75
N GLN A 88 23.24 -10.54 -47.92
CA GLN A 88 24.34 -10.09 -48.77
C GLN A 88 24.48 -11.05 -49.95
N ALA A 89 24.19 -10.57 -51.15
CA ALA A 89 24.54 -11.26 -52.38
C ALA A 89 25.92 -10.77 -52.83
N GLU A 90 26.84 -11.69 -53.10
CA GLU A 90 28.15 -11.33 -53.64
C GLU A 90 28.63 -12.31 -54.71
N GLY A 91 29.43 -11.81 -55.64
CA GLY A 91 30.03 -12.62 -56.69
C GLY A 91 31.50 -12.26 -56.89
N CYS A 92 32.34 -13.25 -57.19
CA CYS A 92 33.70 -13.01 -57.67
C CYS A 92 33.77 -13.15 -59.19
N ARG A 93 34.43 -12.20 -59.85
CA ARG A 93 34.66 -12.22 -61.30
C ARG A 93 35.69 -13.26 -61.78
N LYS A 94 36.34 -13.98 -60.86
CA LYS A 94 37.31 -15.03 -61.16
C LYS A 94 36.84 -16.37 -60.60
N ALA A 95 37.02 -17.42 -61.38
CA ALA A 95 36.72 -18.80 -60.94
C ALA A 95 37.77 -19.33 -59.95
N ASP A 96 39.05 -18.94 -60.08
CA ASP A 96 40.12 -19.29 -59.14
C ASP A 96 40.31 -18.16 -58.11
N LEU A 97 39.84 -18.42 -56.89
CA LEU A 97 39.89 -17.46 -55.78
C LEU A 97 41.31 -17.14 -55.32
N ASN A 98 42.30 -18.01 -55.57
CA ASN A 98 43.70 -17.71 -55.20
C ASN A 98 44.28 -16.57 -56.04
N GLN A 99 43.65 -16.24 -57.16
CA GLN A 99 44.03 -15.16 -58.05
C GLN A 99 43.11 -13.94 -57.91
N ALA A 100 42.11 -13.99 -57.03
CA ALA A 100 41.14 -12.92 -56.80
C ALA A 100 41.65 -11.90 -55.77
N GLY A 101 41.54 -10.62 -56.11
CA GLY A 101 41.73 -9.50 -55.17
C GLY A 101 40.39 -8.91 -54.72
N GLY A 102 40.41 -7.98 -53.76
CA GLY A 102 39.19 -7.34 -53.25
C GLY A 102 38.35 -6.64 -54.33
N GLY A 103 38.99 -6.09 -55.37
CA GLY A 103 38.31 -5.47 -56.50
C GLY A 103 37.62 -6.44 -57.47
N ASP A 104 37.84 -7.75 -57.34
CA ASP A 104 37.16 -8.77 -58.16
C ASP A 104 35.78 -9.14 -57.60
N TRP A 105 35.44 -8.67 -56.39
CA TRP A 105 34.18 -8.95 -55.70
C TRP A 105 33.19 -7.81 -55.84
N ILE A 106 31.96 -8.16 -56.19
CA ILE A 106 30.84 -7.22 -56.29
C ILE A 106 29.77 -7.69 -55.32
N LYS A 107 29.25 -6.77 -54.51
CA LYS A 107 28.32 -7.05 -53.40
C LYS A 107 27.07 -6.19 -53.52
N SER A 108 25.94 -6.75 -53.10
CA SER A 108 24.68 -6.05 -52.93
C SER A 108 23.99 -6.54 -51.66
N PHE A 109 23.18 -5.69 -51.03
CA PHE A 109 22.55 -5.94 -49.74
C PHE A 109 21.03 -5.77 -49.81
N GLY A 110 20.31 -6.64 -49.10
CA GLY A 110 18.87 -6.59 -48.89
C GLY A 110 18.53 -6.92 -47.44
N GLN A 111 17.27 -6.74 -47.04
CA GLN A 111 16.83 -6.95 -45.66
C GLN A 111 15.54 -7.77 -45.62
N LEU A 112 15.50 -8.76 -44.73
CA LEU A 112 14.36 -9.63 -44.46
C LEU A 112 14.00 -9.53 -42.97
N ARG A 113 12.71 -9.32 -42.66
CA ARG A 113 12.21 -9.44 -41.28
C ARG A 113 11.54 -10.80 -41.06
N LEU A 114 12.03 -11.57 -40.09
CA LEU A 114 11.35 -12.80 -39.63
C LEU A 114 10.58 -12.51 -38.34
N ALA A 115 9.26 -12.41 -38.43
CA ALA A 115 8.37 -12.15 -37.30
C ALA A 115 8.01 -13.44 -36.53
N PRO A 116 7.81 -13.39 -35.19
CA PRO A 116 7.31 -14.53 -34.43
C PRO A 116 5.96 -15.04 -34.97
N GLY A 117 5.76 -16.35 -34.95
CA GLY A 117 4.48 -16.98 -35.28
C GLY A 117 3.47 -16.76 -34.15
N ALA A 118 2.21 -16.43 -34.49
CA ALA A 118 1.15 -16.29 -33.51
C ALA A 118 0.78 -17.67 -32.94
N LYS A 119 1.30 -18.03 -31.76
CA LYS A 119 0.74 -19.15 -31.00
C LYS A 119 -0.65 -18.74 -30.51
N PRO A 120 -1.71 -19.53 -30.73
CA PRO A 120 -2.96 -19.33 -30.03
C PRO A 120 -2.68 -19.47 -28.54
N ALA A 121 -2.91 -18.41 -27.76
CA ALA A 121 -2.91 -18.52 -26.32
C ALA A 121 -3.96 -19.57 -25.92
N PRO A 122 -3.64 -20.51 -25.01
CA PRO A 122 -4.66 -21.43 -24.51
C PRO A 122 -5.85 -20.62 -23.98
N ALA A 123 -7.05 -20.96 -24.44
CA ALA A 123 -8.26 -20.26 -24.00
C ALA A 123 -8.41 -20.40 -22.48
N LEU A 124 -8.37 -19.28 -21.77
CA LEU A 124 -8.60 -19.21 -20.33
C LEU A 124 -10.03 -19.69 -20.05
N ARG A 125 -10.17 -20.83 -19.38
CA ARG A 125 -11.48 -21.36 -18.95
C ARG A 125 -11.85 -20.75 -17.61
N VAL A 126 -12.96 -20.02 -17.57
CA VAL A 126 -13.53 -19.48 -16.34
C VAL A 126 -14.38 -20.57 -15.70
N ALA A 127 -14.10 -20.90 -14.45
CA ALA A 127 -14.92 -21.80 -13.65
C ALA A 127 -16.27 -21.16 -13.29
N SER A 128 -17.29 -21.98 -13.14
CA SER A 128 -18.60 -21.58 -12.62
C SER A 128 -18.69 -21.91 -11.15
N GLY A 129 -19.10 -20.94 -10.33
CA GLY A 129 -19.42 -21.11 -8.93
C GLY A 129 -20.90 -21.46 -8.72
N SER A 130 -21.41 -21.20 -7.52
CA SER A 130 -22.82 -21.46 -7.19
C SER A 130 -23.79 -20.72 -8.14
N GLY A 131 -24.84 -21.43 -8.59
CA GLY A 131 -25.82 -20.89 -9.52
C GLY A 131 -25.29 -20.57 -10.91
N ASP A 132 -24.27 -21.30 -11.38
CA ASP A 132 -23.59 -21.13 -12.68
C ASP A 132 -22.95 -19.74 -12.90
N THR A 133 -22.76 -18.97 -11.83
CA THR A 133 -22.13 -17.64 -11.89
C THR A 133 -20.64 -17.81 -12.15
N ALA A 134 -20.10 -17.11 -13.15
CA ALA A 134 -18.67 -17.11 -13.43
C ALA A 134 -17.87 -16.64 -12.20
N VAL A 135 -16.91 -17.44 -11.75
CA VAL A 135 -16.00 -17.06 -10.66
C VAL A 135 -15.12 -15.92 -11.16
N LYS A 136 -15.06 -14.84 -10.38
CA LYS A 136 -14.24 -13.67 -10.65
C LYS A 136 -13.66 -13.14 -9.34
N LEU A 137 -12.38 -12.76 -9.37
CA LEU A 137 -11.76 -12.01 -8.29
C LEU A 137 -11.75 -10.52 -8.63
N TYR A 138 -12.08 -9.71 -7.65
CA TYR A 138 -11.99 -8.27 -7.75
C TYR A 138 -10.80 -7.80 -6.92
N PHE A 139 -10.13 -6.74 -7.35
CA PHE A 139 -9.10 -6.10 -6.54
C PHE A 139 -9.06 -4.60 -6.81
N GLY A 140 -8.53 -3.85 -5.85
CA GLY A 140 -8.29 -2.41 -5.95
C GLY A 140 -6.82 -2.06 -5.79
N ILE A 141 -6.44 -0.83 -6.12
CA ILE A 141 -5.09 -0.28 -5.86
C ILE A 141 -5.24 0.96 -4.98
N HIS A 142 -4.39 1.06 -3.95
CA HIS A 142 -4.29 2.23 -3.07
C HIS A 142 -2.85 2.76 -3.02
N LYS A 143 -2.67 4.08 -3.15
CA LYS A 143 -1.37 4.75 -3.03
C LYS A 143 -1.39 5.82 -1.94
N HIS A 144 -0.54 5.62 -0.94
CA HIS A 144 -0.40 6.51 0.21
C HIS A 144 0.67 7.59 -0.07
N MET A 145 0.31 8.87 0.07
CA MET A 145 1.21 10.02 -0.12
C MET A 145 1.31 10.81 1.19
N HIS A 146 2.51 10.89 1.75
CA HIS A 146 2.68 11.55 3.04
C HIS A 146 4.09 12.11 3.26
N GLN A 147 4.14 13.29 3.88
CA GLN A 147 5.32 13.86 4.51
C GLN A 147 4.88 14.54 5.82
N PRO A 148 5.60 14.34 6.94
CA PRO A 148 5.31 15.06 8.18
C PRO A 148 5.76 16.51 8.09
N TYR A 149 5.35 17.33 9.06
CA TYR A 149 6.10 18.54 9.38
C TYR A 149 7.39 18.14 10.09
N TYR A 150 8.52 18.53 9.50
CA TYR A 150 9.86 18.22 10.02
C TYR A 150 10.26 19.05 11.24
N ASN A 151 9.44 20.04 11.59
CA ASN A 151 9.50 20.78 12.84
C ASN A 151 8.06 21.09 13.27
N ALA A 152 7.66 20.61 14.44
CA ALA A 152 6.29 20.70 14.91
C ALA A 152 5.85 22.14 15.23
N VAL A 153 6.81 23.03 15.55
CA VAL A 153 6.55 24.43 15.94
C VAL A 153 6.78 25.39 14.78
N ASP A 154 7.78 25.13 13.94
CA ASP A 154 8.12 25.94 12.78
C ASP A 154 7.63 25.31 11.47
N GLN A 155 6.42 25.68 11.05
CA GLN A 155 5.83 25.26 9.79
C GLN A 155 6.61 25.78 8.56
N ARG A 156 7.52 26.74 8.75
CA ARG A 156 8.38 27.27 7.70
C ARG A 156 9.75 26.59 7.65
N TYR A 157 10.04 25.67 8.56
CA TYR A 157 11.30 24.93 8.57
C TYR A 157 11.54 24.27 7.20
N TRP A 158 12.67 24.60 6.58
CA TRP A 158 13.06 24.08 5.28
C TRP A 158 14.57 24.14 5.13
N ASP A 159 15.20 23.01 4.81
CA ASP A 159 16.63 22.90 4.60
C ASP A 159 16.91 22.22 3.23
N GLY A 160 18.18 22.06 2.87
CA GLY A 160 18.56 21.37 1.62
C GLY A 160 18.19 19.89 1.58
N GLU A 161 17.99 19.26 2.74
CA GLU A 161 17.50 17.88 2.80
C GLU A 161 16.02 17.83 2.39
N LYS A 162 15.17 18.74 2.90
CA LYS A 162 13.75 18.79 2.52
C LYS A 162 13.60 19.17 1.05
N ASP A 163 14.41 20.11 0.57
CA ASP A 163 14.46 20.43 -0.86
C ASP A 163 14.77 19.19 -1.71
N SER A 164 15.71 18.34 -1.26
CA SER A 164 16.05 17.08 -1.93
C SER A 164 14.96 16.00 -1.84
N ILE A 165 14.36 15.82 -0.65
CA ILE A 165 13.29 14.84 -0.38
C ILE A 165 12.08 15.12 -1.27
N PHE A 166 11.59 16.36 -1.26
CA PHE A 166 10.45 16.76 -2.07
C PHE A 166 10.85 16.81 -3.55
N GLY A 167 12.02 17.38 -3.86
CA GLY A 167 12.54 17.45 -5.23
C GLY A 167 12.55 16.08 -5.91
N ALA A 168 13.00 15.02 -5.24
CA ALA A 168 13.03 13.66 -5.79
C ALA A 168 11.64 13.06 -6.10
N ARG A 169 10.56 13.62 -5.53
CA ARG A 169 9.19 13.10 -5.60
C ARG A 169 8.28 13.90 -6.54
N GLY A 170 8.86 14.60 -7.51
CA GLY A 170 8.11 15.34 -8.52
C GLY A 170 7.06 14.50 -9.25
N GLY A 171 7.39 13.27 -9.65
CA GLY A 171 6.47 12.36 -10.34
C GLY A 171 5.30 11.91 -9.47
N PRO A 172 5.55 11.23 -8.34
CA PRO A 172 4.52 10.76 -7.41
C PRO A 172 3.54 11.85 -6.99
N TYR A 173 4.03 13.06 -6.75
CA TYR A 173 3.21 14.17 -6.27
C TYR A 173 2.51 14.98 -7.37
N THR A 174 2.65 14.62 -8.64
CA THR A 174 2.02 15.38 -9.74
C THR A 174 1.25 14.48 -10.70
N HIS A 175 1.94 13.70 -11.53
CA HIS A 175 1.36 13.11 -12.73
C HIS A 175 1.31 11.58 -12.74
N PHE A 176 1.95 10.90 -11.79
CA PHE A 176 1.99 9.42 -11.75
C PHE A 176 0.59 8.81 -11.59
N ILE A 177 -0.18 9.23 -10.59
CA ILE A 177 -1.57 8.77 -10.42
C ILE A 177 -2.44 9.10 -11.66
N PRO A 178 -2.46 10.36 -12.17
CA PRO A 178 -3.19 10.69 -13.40
C PRO A 178 -2.81 9.79 -14.59
N THR A 179 -1.52 9.48 -14.75
CA THR A 179 -1.01 8.65 -15.83
C THR A 179 -1.51 7.21 -15.76
N ALA A 180 -1.53 6.61 -14.57
CA ALA A 180 -2.06 5.26 -14.40
C ALA A 180 -3.58 5.21 -14.66
N VAL A 181 -4.34 6.16 -14.10
CA VAL A 181 -5.80 6.15 -14.23
C VAL A 181 -6.27 6.37 -15.67
N ARG A 182 -5.63 7.26 -16.42
CA ARG A 182 -5.95 7.46 -17.85
C ARG A 182 -5.69 6.21 -18.67
N GLN A 183 -4.71 5.38 -18.31
CA GLN A 183 -4.50 4.08 -18.95
C GLN A 183 -5.62 3.09 -18.64
N TYR A 184 -6.17 3.08 -17.41
CA TYR A 184 -7.36 2.27 -17.09
C TYR A 184 -8.56 2.67 -17.96
N ALA A 185 -8.81 3.98 -18.08
CA ALA A 185 -9.89 4.52 -18.90
C ALA A 185 -9.67 4.21 -20.39
N GLY A 186 -8.49 4.50 -20.93
CA GLY A 186 -8.11 4.22 -22.32
C GLY A 186 -8.08 2.73 -22.67
N GLY A 187 -7.81 1.88 -21.67
CA GLY A 187 -7.90 0.42 -21.77
C GLY A 187 -9.32 -0.13 -21.76
N GLY A 188 -10.35 0.72 -21.64
CA GLY A 188 -11.74 0.28 -21.62
C GLY A 188 -12.12 -0.50 -20.36
N LEU A 189 -11.43 -0.29 -19.23
CA LEU A 189 -11.76 -0.92 -17.95
C LEU A 189 -12.86 -0.10 -17.24
N PRO A 190 -14.11 -0.57 -17.19
CA PRO A 190 -15.27 0.26 -16.82
C PRO A 190 -15.28 0.66 -15.34
N HIS A 191 -14.83 -0.23 -14.46
CA HIS A 191 -14.88 -0.04 -13.00
C HIS A 191 -13.53 0.30 -12.38
N ALA A 192 -12.46 0.31 -13.19
CA ALA A 192 -11.11 0.50 -12.73
C ALA A 192 -10.82 1.95 -12.31
N GLY A 193 -10.12 2.08 -11.20
CA GLY A 193 -9.64 3.33 -10.66
C GLY A 193 -8.51 3.07 -9.67
N LEU A 194 -8.07 4.14 -9.02
CA LEU A 194 -7.03 4.13 -8.01
C LEU A 194 -7.50 4.98 -6.83
N SER A 195 -7.44 4.41 -5.63
CA SER A 195 -7.65 5.19 -4.40
C SER A 195 -6.32 5.75 -3.90
N THR A 196 -6.33 6.92 -3.27
CA THR A 196 -5.11 7.55 -2.76
C THR A 196 -5.39 8.39 -1.54
N SER A 197 -4.55 8.27 -0.51
CA SER A 197 -4.62 9.14 0.67
C SER A 197 -3.50 10.18 0.61
N TRP A 198 -3.80 11.43 1.00
CA TRP A 198 -2.86 12.53 1.03
C TRP A 198 -2.93 13.21 2.39
N SER A 199 -1.83 13.28 3.14
CA SER A 199 -1.86 14.06 4.38
C SER A 199 -2.02 15.55 4.10
N GLY A 200 -2.74 16.25 4.99
CA GLY A 200 -2.83 17.70 4.92
C GLY A 200 -1.47 18.36 5.07
N SER A 201 -0.59 17.82 5.92
CA SER A 201 0.80 18.26 6.07
C SER A 201 1.60 18.20 4.77
N LEU A 202 1.35 17.22 3.90
CA LEU A 202 2.00 17.13 2.59
C LEU A 202 1.46 18.22 1.66
N ILE A 203 0.13 18.36 1.60
CA ILE A 203 -0.53 19.33 0.72
C ILE A 203 -0.09 20.76 1.07
N GLU A 204 -0.07 21.14 2.35
CA GLU A 204 0.38 22.47 2.77
C GLU A 204 1.83 22.75 2.37
N GLN A 205 2.71 21.75 2.47
CA GLN A 205 4.11 21.90 2.06
C GLN A 205 4.26 21.98 0.53
N LEU A 206 3.46 21.23 -0.25
CA LEU A 206 3.47 21.33 -1.71
C LEU A 206 2.93 22.68 -2.21
N ASP A 207 1.88 23.20 -1.58
CA ASP A 207 1.35 24.54 -1.87
C ASP A 207 2.39 25.61 -1.59
N ARG A 208 3.15 25.49 -0.49
CA ARG A 208 4.29 26.36 -0.21
C ARG A 208 5.39 26.20 -1.26
N CYS A 209 5.78 24.98 -1.62
CA CYS A 209 6.78 24.76 -2.66
C CYS A 209 6.39 25.44 -3.99
N ALA A 210 5.11 25.38 -4.35
CA ALA A 210 4.56 26.04 -5.52
C ALA A 210 4.62 27.57 -5.41
N ALA A 211 4.24 28.14 -4.26
CA ALA A 211 4.20 29.58 -4.04
C ALA A 211 5.58 30.23 -3.94
N GLU A 212 6.54 29.55 -3.30
CA GLU A 212 7.90 30.07 -3.04
C GLU A 212 8.94 29.63 -4.08
N GLY A 213 8.58 28.73 -4.99
CA GLY A 213 9.51 28.21 -6.01
C GLY A 213 10.57 27.25 -5.47
N LEU A 214 10.29 26.57 -4.36
CA LEU A 214 11.18 25.55 -3.75
C LEU A 214 11.34 24.34 -4.68
N CYS A 215 12.35 23.50 -4.44
CA CYS A 215 12.64 22.34 -5.28
C CYS A 215 12.87 22.71 -6.76
N GLY A 216 13.47 23.87 -7.00
CA GLY A 216 13.70 24.40 -8.34
C GLY A 216 12.42 24.77 -9.12
N GLY A 217 11.33 25.08 -8.43
CA GLY A 217 10.04 25.44 -9.04
C GLY A 217 9.23 24.25 -9.58
N ARG A 218 9.65 23.02 -9.28
CA ARG A 218 9.06 21.77 -9.79
C ARG A 218 7.57 21.60 -9.45
N PHE A 219 7.08 22.24 -8.38
CA PHE A 219 5.70 22.09 -7.90
C PHE A 219 4.76 23.22 -8.34
N GLY A 220 5.16 24.07 -9.30
CA GLY A 220 4.26 25.05 -9.90
C GLY A 220 3.04 24.36 -10.53
N GLY A 221 1.85 24.57 -9.94
CA GLY A 221 0.61 23.94 -10.40
C GLY A 221 0.55 22.41 -10.19
N TRP A 222 1.24 21.89 -9.17
CA TRP A 222 1.40 20.45 -8.91
C TRP A 222 0.08 19.65 -8.90
N ASN A 223 -1.01 20.26 -8.45
CA ASN A 223 -2.33 19.63 -8.30
C ASN A 223 -3.24 19.73 -9.54
N ASN A 224 -2.83 20.41 -10.61
CA ASN A 224 -3.69 20.66 -11.77
C ASN A 224 -4.17 19.36 -12.45
N GLU A 225 -3.24 18.43 -12.71
CA GLU A 225 -3.59 17.15 -13.33
C GLU A 225 -4.39 16.23 -12.40
N LEU A 226 -4.05 16.23 -11.11
CA LEU A 226 -4.78 15.51 -10.08
C LEU A 226 -6.24 16.00 -9.98
N ARG A 227 -6.44 17.31 -9.99
CA ARG A 227 -7.78 17.94 -10.01
C ARG A 227 -8.57 17.57 -11.27
N ALA A 228 -7.91 17.50 -12.43
CA ALA A 228 -8.56 17.12 -13.68
C ALA A 228 -9.00 15.64 -13.66
N VAL A 229 -8.11 14.73 -13.29
CA VAL A 229 -8.42 13.28 -13.27
C VAL A 229 -9.43 12.91 -12.17
N ALA A 230 -9.50 13.68 -11.07
CA ALA A 230 -10.50 13.50 -10.02
C ALA A 230 -11.96 13.58 -10.52
N GLN A 231 -12.18 14.24 -11.65
CA GLN A 231 -13.49 14.36 -12.28
C GLN A 231 -13.85 13.17 -13.18
N GLU A 232 -12.88 12.35 -13.58
CA GLU A 232 -13.12 11.16 -14.41
C GLU A 232 -13.90 10.11 -13.62
N LYS A 233 -14.89 9.48 -14.27
CA LYS A 233 -15.82 8.56 -13.63
C LYS A 233 -15.71 7.13 -14.13
N THR A 234 -16.00 6.17 -13.24
CA THR A 234 -16.27 4.78 -13.58
C THR A 234 -17.61 4.67 -14.31
N ALA A 235 -17.91 3.48 -14.83
CA ALA A 235 -19.21 3.19 -15.45
C ALA A 235 -20.39 3.32 -14.48
N LEU A 236 -20.15 3.25 -13.16
CA LEU A 236 -21.18 3.47 -12.14
C LEU A 236 -21.25 4.93 -11.64
N GLY A 237 -20.43 5.83 -12.21
CA GLY A 237 -20.47 7.26 -11.88
C GLY A 237 -19.61 7.67 -10.67
N HIS A 238 -18.86 6.75 -10.08
CA HIS A 238 -17.90 7.04 -9.00
C HIS A 238 -16.59 7.61 -9.55
N PRO A 239 -15.82 8.40 -8.77
CA PRO A 239 -14.50 8.87 -9.20
C PRO A 239 -13.54 7.72 -9.54
N ARG A 240 -12.78 7.86 -10.62
CA ARG A 240 -11.66 6.94 -10.93
C ARG A 240 -10.43 7.21 -10.07
N VAL A 241 -10.25 8.43 -9.59
CA VAL A 241 -9.31 8.74 -8.50
C VAL A 241 -10.10 9.07 -7.26
N ASP A 242 -10.05 8.19 -6.26
CA ASP A 242 -10.78 8.35 -5.01
C ASP A 242 -9.82 8.80 -3.90
N PHE A 243 -9.94 10.06 -3.46
CA PHE A 243 -9.10 10.62 -2.40
C PHE A 243 -9.62 10.16 -1.05
N SER A 244 -9.05 9.08 -0.51
CA SER A 244 -9.51 8.42 0.72
C SER A 244 -9.58 9.39 1.91
N ALA A 245 -10.57 9.22 2.78
CA ALA A 245 -10.56 9.88 4.08
C ALA A 245 -9.27 9.55 4.83
N PHE A 246 -8.74 10.54 5.52
CA PHE A 246 -7.42 10.48 6.14
C PHE A 246 -7.35 11.41 7.35
N GLY A 247 -6.31 11.27 8.18
CA GLY A 247 -6.01 12.24 9.25
C GLY A 247 -5.05 13.29 8.76
N PHE A 248 -5.34 14.57 9.02
CA PHE A 248 -4.60 15.70 8.46
C PHE A 248 -3.08 15.60 8.66
N PHE A 249 -2.64 15.29 9.89
CA PHE A 249 -1.21 15.18 10.23
C PHE A 249 -0.71 13.74 10.30
N HIS A 250 -1.42 12.77 9.72
CA HIS A 250 -1.03 11.35 9.78
C HIS A 250 -0.91 10.82 11.23
N PRO A 251 -1.93 10.96 12.09
CA PRO A 251 -1.85 10.51 13.47
C PRO A 251 -2.04 9.00 13.60
N LEU A 252 -1.50 8.39 14.65
CA LEU A 252 -1.85 7.00 14.97
C LEU A 252 -3.23 6.95 15.64
N MET A 253 -4.28 7.03 14.81
CA MET A 253 -5.66 7.27 15.26
C MET A 253 -6.16 6.29 16.33
N ALA A 254 -5.68 5.05 16.36
CA ALA A 254 -6.05 4.06 17.36
C ALA A 254 -5.63 4.44 18.80
N LEU A 255 -4.73 5.42 18.97
CA LEU A 255 -4.13 5.80 20.25
C LEU A 255 -4.42 7.24 20.68
N ILE A 256 -5.24 7.97 19.93
CA ILE A 256 -5.62 9.35 20.26
C ILE A 256 -7.12 9.44 20.63
N PRO A 257 -7.56 10.50 21.32
CA PRO A 257 -8.96 10.72 21.67
C PRO A 257 -9.90 10.81 20.46
N ASP A 258 -11.13 10.31 20.61
CA ASP A 258 -12.16 10.31 19.56
C ASP A 258 -12.40 11.71 18.95
N ARG A 259 -12.45 12.75 19.79
CA ARG A 259 -12.65 14.13 19.32
C ARG A 259 -11.51 14.65 18.45
N ASP A 260 -10.29 14.17 18.67
CA ASP A 260 -9.12 14.54 17.88
C ASP A 260 -9.13 13.80 16.53
N ILE A 261 -9.53 12.52 16.50
CA ILE A 261 -9.79 11.78 15.25
C ILE A 261 -10.80 12.54 14.38
N VAL A 262 -11.92 12.98 14.95
CA VAL A 262 -12.96 13.73 14.23
C VAL A 262 -12.37 15.02 13.64
N LYS A 263 -11.66 15.82 14.44
CA LYS A 263 -11.05 17.08 14.01
C LYS A 263 -10.00 16.88 12.91
N GLN A 264 -9.15 15.84 13.02
CA GLN A 264 -8.16 15.46 12.01
C GLN A 264 -8.82 15.14 10.65
N VAL A 265 -9.95 14.42 10.65
CA VAL A 265 -10.70 14.07 9.44
C VAL A 265 -11.40 15.30 8.85
N GLU A 266 -11.98 16.16 9.69
CA GLU A 266 -12.63 17.39 9.25
C GLU A 266 -11.66 18.36 8.57
N TRP A 267 -10.50 18.60 9.18
CA TRP A 267 -9.43 19.41 8.57
C TRP A 267 -8.97 18.80 7.25
N HIS A 268 -8.79 17.48 7.22
CA HIS A 268 -8.36 16.76 6.01
C HIS A 268 -9.36 16.95 4.87
N ARG A 269 -10.67 16.85 5.14
CA ARG A 269 -11.69 17.12 4.12
C ARG A 269 -11.62 18.54 3.57
N GLY A 270 -11.40 19.52 4.44
CA GLY A 270 -11.24 20.92 4.04
C GLY A 270 -10.11 21.10 3.04
N ILE A 271 -8.94 20.53 3.31
CA ILE A 271 -7.77 20.67 2.43
C ILE A 271 -7.88 19.87 1.13
N ILE A 272 -8.50 18.68 1.15
CA ILE A 272 -8.80 17.93 -0.08
C ILE A 272 -9.73 18.72 -1.00
N ARG A 273 -10.79 19.33 -0.45
CA ARG A 273 -11.70 20.19 -1.22
C ARG A 273 -10.97 21.38 -1.83
N ALA A 274 -10.11 22.03 -1.05
CA ALA A 274 -9.33 23.18 -1.51
C ALA A 274 -8.34 22.78 -2.62
N ALA A 275 -7.60 21.69 -2.45
CA ALA A 275 -6.54 21.25 -3.36
C ALA A 275 -7.07 20.59 -4.64
N PHE A 276 -8.13 19.78 -4.56
CA PHE A 276 -8.59 18.93 -5.67
C PHE A 276 -10.01 19.23 -6.16
N GLY A 277 -10.75 20.13 -5.51
CA GLY A 277 -12.09 20.53 -5.95
C GLY A 277 -13.14 19.40 -5.85
N ILE A 278 -12.90 18.41 -5.00
CA ILE A 278 -13.80 17.29 -4.72
C ILE A 278 -13.87 17.04 -3.21
N GLU A 279 -14.89 16.32 -2.77
CA GLU A 279 -14.93 15.82 -1.38
C GLU A 279 -13.95 14.66 -1.20
N ALA A 280 -13.34 14.56 -0.01
CA ALA A 280 -12.66 13.33 0.35
C ALA A 280 -13.67 12.19 0.49
N SER A 281 -13.24 10.99 0.09
CA SER A 281 -14.01 9.75 0.13
C SER A 281 -14.57 9.46 1.52
N SER A 282 -15.68 8.71 1.56
CA SER A 282 -16.15 8.07 2.80
C SER A 282 -15.39 6.78 3.13
N VAL A 283 -14.46 6.35 2.28
CA VAL A 283 -13.55 5.23 2.54
C VAL A 283 -12.27 5.79 3.14
N MET A 284 -11.92 5.37 4.35
CA MET A 284 -10.71 5.79 5.05
C MET A 284 -9.56 4.82 4.80
N PHE A 285 -8.39 5.38 4.50
CA PHE A 285 -7.12 4.71 4.76
C PHE A 285 -6.63 5.20 6.13
N PRO A 286 -6.67 4.40 7.20
CA PRO A 286 -6.12 4.87 8.47
C PRO A 286 -4.60 4.98 8.31
N PRO A 287 -3.94 6.04 8.84
CA PRO A 287 -2.48 6.15 8.84
C PRO A 287 -1.83 4.83 9.28
N GLU A 288 -0.84 4.34 8.53
CA GLU A 288 -0.15 3.05 8.77
C GLU A 288 -1.03 1.81 8.63
N THR A 289 -2.22 1.95 8.03
CA THR A 289 -3.30 0.94 8.11
C THR A 289 -3.60 0.54 9.57
N ALA A 290 -3.30 1.42 10.53
CA ALA A 290 -3.46 1.16 11.95
C ALA A 290 -4.95 1.23 12.32
N PHE A 291 -5.57 0.06 12.44
CA PHE A 291 -6.99 -0.05 12.75
C PHE A 291 -7.20 -0.74 14.09
N HIS A 292 -8.07 -0.16 14.90
CA HIS A 292 -8.66 -0.80 16.07
C HIS A 292 -10.14 -0.48 16.08
N VAL A 293 -10.98 -1.47 16.39
CA VAL A 293 -12.44 -1.28 16.41
C VAL A 293 -12.94 -0.16 17.34
N ARG A 294 -12.13 0.27 18.32
CA ARG A 294 -12.46 1.41 19.21
C ARG A 294 -12.57 2.74 18.46
N MET A 295 -11.98 2.85 17.26
CA MET A 295 -12.05 4.05 16.43
C MET A 295 -13.44 4.23 15.78
N ILE A 296 -14.23 3.16 15.68
CA ILE A 296 -15.48 3.14 14.91
C ILE A 296 -16.45 4.28 15.28
N PRO A 297 -16.71 4.61 16.57
CA PRO A 297 -17.58 5.72 16.95
C PRO A 297 -17.10 7.05 16.36
N ALA A 298 -15.83 7.38 16.53
CA ALA A 298 -15.23 8.61 16.01
C ALA A 298 -15.26 8.66 14.47
N LEU A 299 -14.95 7.55 13.80
CA LEU A 299 -15.02 7.45 12.35
C LEU A 299 -16.44 7.68 11.82
N ASN A 300 -17.44 7.09 12.48
CA ASN A 300 -18.86 7.26 12.15
C ASN A 300 -19.32 8.71 12.35
N GLN A 301 -18.94 9.34 13.46
CA GLN A 301 -19.19 10.75 13.73
C GLN A 301 -18.57 11.63 12.64
N ALA A 302 -17.32 11.32 12.26
CA ALA A 302 -16.64 11.95 11.16
C ALA A 302 -17.17 11.51 9.79
N GLY A 303 -18.32 10.84 9.66
CA GLY A 303 -18.94 10.52 8.36
C GLY A 303 -18.19 9.51 7.49
N VAL A 304 -17.18 8.82 8.02
CA VAL A 304 -16.54 7.67 7.35
C VAL A 304 -17.53 6.50 7.33
N LYS A 305 -17.52 5.72 6.24
CA LYS A 305 -18.45 4.60 6.01
C LYS A 305 -17.75 3.27 5.82
N ALA A 306 -16.50 3.30 5.35
CA ALA A 306 -15.65 2.13 5.24
C ALA A 306 -14.22 2.46 5.66
N VAL A 307 -13.48 1.48 6.17
CA VAL A 307 -12.09 1.61 6.58
C VAL A 307 -11.25 0.49 5.99
N ILE A 308 -10.10 0.84 5.41
CA ILE A 308 -9.13 -0.10 4.88
C ILE A 308 -8.32 -0.68 6.06
N TYR A 309 -8.10 -2.00 6.08
CA TYR A 309 -7.32 -2.66 7.13
C TYR A 309 -6.37 -3.72 6.54
N ASP A 310 -5.29 -4.06 7.24
CA ASP A 310 -4.39 -5.14 6.81
C ASP A 310 -5.04 -6.51 7.04
N SER A 311 -5.25 -7.23 5.93
CA SER A 311 -5.94 -8.53 5.86
C SER A 311 -5.52 -9.57 6.91
N ILE A 312 -4.26 -9.58 7.38
CA ILE A 312 -3.80 -10.59 8.34
C ILE A 312 -4.59 -10.54 9.65
N HIS A 313 -5.04 -9.36 10.06
CA HIS A 313 -5.73 -9.13 11.32
C HIS A 313 -7.10 -9.80 11.36
N ARG A 314 -7.71 -9.98 10.18
CA ARG A 314 -8.94 -10.76 10.03
C ARG A 314 -8.68 -12.27 10.05
N PHE A 315 -7.52 -12.70 9.56
CA PHE A 315 -7.11 -14.11 9.58
C PHE A 315 -6.76 -14.58 10.99
N ARG A 316 -5.99 -13.77 11.72
CA ARG A 316 -5.54 -14.04 13.09
C ARG A 316 -6.69 -14.05 14.09
N ALA A 317 -7.75 -13.30 13.81
CA ALA A 317 -9.00 -13.31 14.57
C ALA A 317 -9.85 -14.59 14.36
N CYS A 318 -9.46 -15.52 13.49
CA CYS A 318 -10.14 -16.82 13.35
C CYS A 318 -9.67 -17.82 14.42
N ARG A 319 -10.61 -18.61 14.93
CA ARG A 319 -10.28 -19.84 15.67
C ARG A 319 -9.41 -20.75 14.81
N ASP A 320 -8.49 -21.45 15.46
CA ASP A 320 -7.53 -22.35 14.81
C ASP A 320 -6.65 -21.71 13.73
N TYR A 321 -6.41 -20.38 13.81
CA TYR A 321 -5.48 -19.69 12.91
C TYR A 321 -4.13 -20.44 12.87
N PRO A 322 -3.62 -20.83 11.69
CA PRO A 322 -2.40 -21.62 11.56
C PRO A 322 -1.17 -20.73 11.71
N TYR A 323 -0.93 -20.25 12.94
CA TYR A 323 0.20 -19.38 13.29
C TYR A 323 1.53 -19.94 12.77
N ALA A 324 2.26 -19.12 11.99
CA ALA A 324 3.46 -19.55 11.29
C ALA A 324 4.74 -19.45 12.14
N GLY A 325 4.61 -19.16 13.44
CA GLY A 325 5.75 -18.97 14.33
C GLY A 325 6.46 -17.64 14.06
N ILE A 326 7.76 -17.60 14.37
CA ILE A 326 8.59 -16.40 14.26
C ILE A 326 8.64 -15.79 12.85
N ASN A 327 8.41 -16.60 11.81
CA ASN A 327 8.43 -16.15 10.41
C ASN A 327 7.28 -15.17 10.08
N GLU A 328 6.22 -15.16 10.89
CA GLU A 328 5.11 -14.22 10.74
C GLU A 328 5.47 -12.80 11.17
N GLY A 329 6.53 -12.64 11.99
CA GLY A 329 6.95 -11.34 12.52
C GLY A 329 6.05 -10.78 13.62
N MET A 330 5.10 -11.57 14.13
CA MET A 330 4.16 -11.21 15.20
C MET A 330 4.10 -12.32 16.26
N LEU A 331 3.71 -11.97 17.48
CA LEU A 331 3.34 -12.96 18.51
C LEU A 331 2.10 -13.75 18.06
N PRO A 332 1.88 -14.97 18.56
CA PRO A 332 0.60 -15.65 18.35
C PRO A 332 -0.55 -14.75 18.80
N PRO A 333 -1.72 -14.77 18.14
CA PRO A 333 -2.85 -13.95 18.53
C PRO A 333 -3.27 -14.27 19.97
N ASN A 334 -3.67 -13.23 20.70
CA ASN A 334 -4.26 -13.43 22.01
C ASN A 334 -5.55 -14.24 21.86
N PRO A 335 -5.83 -15.26 22.69
CA PRO A 335 -7.06 -16.05 22.55
C PRO A 335 -8.35 -15.21 22.56
N ALA A 336 -8.39 -14.09 23.28
CA ALA A 336 -9.54 -13.18 23.30
C ALA A 336 -9.81 -12.52 21.94
N GLU A 337 -8.82 -12.44 21.05
CA GLU A 337 -8.94 -11.92 19.69
C GLU A 337 -9.49 -12.97 18.71
N GLN A 338 -9.43 -14.27 19.03
CA GLN A 338 -9.84 -15.38 18.16
C GLN A 338 -11.35 -15.65 18.21
N ARG A 339 -12.15 -14.63 17.89
CA ARG A 339 -13.62 -14.65 18.04
C ARG A 339 -14.34 -15.22 16.82
N ASN A 340 -13.73 -15.16 15.64
CA ASN A 340 -14.36 -15.61 14.41
C ASN A 340 -14.33 -17.14 14.27
N PRO A 341 -15.29 -17.74 13.54
CA PRO A 341 -15.21 -19.15 13.16
C PRO A 341 -13.91 -19.50 12.43
N SER A 342 -13.48 -20.76 12.53
CA SER A 342 -12.31 -21.26 11.82
C SER A 342 -12.51 -21.18 10.31
N ALA A 343 -11.48 -20.78 9.57
CA ALA A 343 -11.45 -20.85 8.11
C ALA A 343 -10.86 -22.19 7.65
N ASN A 344 -11.25 -22.65 6.45
CA ASN A 344 -10.93 -23.99 5.95
C ASN A 344 -10.12 -24.00 4.64
N ASP A 345 -9.71 -22.83 4.14
CA ASP A 345 -9.09 -22.62 2.83
C ASP A 345 -7.70 -21.98 2.93
N TRP A 346 -6.97 -22.29 4.00
CA TRP A 346 -5.64 -21.72 4.25
C TRP A 346 -4.65 -21.98 3.10
N LEU A 347 -4.23 -20.92 2.43
CA LEU A 347 -3.36 -20.92 1.26
C LEU A 347 -1.98 -20.35 1.60
N GLN A 348 -0.93 -21.13 1.35
CA GLN A 348 0.44 -20.61 1.32
C GLN A 348 0.74 -20.09 -0.08
N LEU A 349 0.89 -18.77 -0.21
CA LEU A 349 1.27 -18.14 -1.48
C LEU A 349 2.71 -18.52 -1.88
N ARG A 350 2.92 -18.65 -3.19
CA ARG A 350 4.21 -18.89 -3.84
C ARG A 350 4.50 -17.79 -4.86
N ASN A 351 5.76 -17.69 -5.29
CA ASN A 351 6.32 -16.66 -6.18
C ASN A 351 6.40 -15.25 -5.59
N ILE A 352 6.03 -15.09 -4.32
CA ILE A 352 6.21 -13.90 -3.51
C ILE A 352 6.69 -14.32 -2.12
N TRP A 353 7.19 -13.38 -1.33
CA TRP A 353 7.44 -13.64 0.10
C TRP A 353 6.13 -13.56 0.88
N ALA A 354 5.77 -14.64 1.58
CA ALA A 354 4.61 -14.69 2.47
C ALA A 354 4.97 -15.44 3.76
N GLY A 355 5.11 -14.68 4.86
CA GLY A 355 5.52 -15.21 6.17
C GLY A 355 4.49 -16.11 6.85
N SER A 356 3.22 -16.06 6.43
CA SER A 356 2.12 -16.90 6.93
C SER A 356 1.13 -17.25 5.81
N LYS A 357 0.16 -18.13 6.10
CA LYS A 357 -0.92 -18.48 5.17
C LYS A 357 -2.02 -17.43 5.18
N ILE A 358 -2.67 -17.25 4.04
CA ILE A 358 -3.86 -16.41 3.88
C ILE A 358 -5.13 -17.27 3.77
N SER A 359 -6.31 -16.65 3.87
CA SER A 359 -7.60 -17.31 3.60
C SER A 359 -8.35 -16.55 2.49
N PRO A 360 -8.37 -17.07 1.25
CA PRO A 360 -9.05 -16.44 0.11
C PRO A 360 -10.53 -16.11 0.31
N SER A 361 -11.29 -16.96 1.00
CA SER A 361 -12.73 -16.77 1.25
C SER A 361 -13.04 -15.63 2.23
N LEU A 362 -12.04 -15.19 3.01
CA LEU A 362 -12.12 -14.05 3.92
C LEU A 362 -11.68 -12.73 3.26
N LEU A 363 -11.15 -12.75 2.05
CA LEU A 363 -10.81 -11.54 1.29
C LEU A 363 -12.07 -10.94 0.67
N LYS A 364 -12.86 -10.25 1.49
CA LYS A 364 -14.02 -9.45 1.06
C LYS A 364 -14.35 -8.38 2.09
N PRO A 365 -15.00 -7.27 1.70
CA PRO A 365 -15.57 -6.34 2.66
C PRO A 365 -16.61 -7.01 3.56
N GLU A 366 -16.54 -6.72 4.86
CA GLU A 366 -17.48 -7.20 5.88
C GLU A 366 -17.80 -6.03 6.83
N TYR A 367 -18.96 -6.06 7.49
CA TYR A 367 -19.13 -5.18 8.66
C TYR A 367 -18.24 -5.68 9.81
N VAL A 368 -17.73 -4.75 10.60
CA VAL A 368 -17.09 -5.01 11.89
C VAL A 368 -17.77 -4.17 12.96
N GLN A 369 -17.66 -4.59 14.21
CA GLN A 369 -18.37 -3.95 15.31
C GLN A 369 -17.53 -3.74 16.57
N TYR A 370 -17.83 -2.65 17.26
CA TYR A 370 -17.32 -2.30 18.58
C TYR A 370 -18.48 -2.10 19.53
N GLU A 371 -18.33 -2.59 20.75
CA GLU A 371 -19.25 -2.33 21.85
C GLU A 371 -18.51 -1.44 22.83
N ASP A 372 -19.03 -0.24 23.11
CA ASP A 372 -18.41 0.69 24.05
C ASP A 372 -18.66 0.28 25.52
N PRO A 373 -18.01 0.93 26.51
CA PRO A 373 -18.21 0.60 27.91
C PRO A 373 -19.67 0.67 28.40
N ASP A 374 -20.51 1.47 27.74
CA ASP A 374 -21.93 1.66 28.08
C ASP A 374 -22.85 0.62 27.40
N GLY A 375 -22.29 -0.25 26.54
CA GLY A 375 -23.01 -1.31 25.84
C GLY A 375 -23.58 -0.88 24.49
N THR A 376 -23.21 0.29 23.96
CA THR A 376 -23.66 0.75 22.64
C THR A 376 -22.83 0.07 21.56
N LEU A 377 -23.52 -0.50 20.57
CA LEU A 377 -22.90 -1.14 19.42
C LEU A 377 -22.69 -0.13 18.28
N HIS A 378 -21.48 -0.07 17.78
CA HIS A 378 -21.06 0.74 16.65
C HIS A 378 -20.55 -0.17 15.54
N LYS A 379 -20.92 0.11 14.28
CA LYS A 379 -20.52 -0.69 13.10
C LYS A 379 -19.89 0.18 12.02
N ILE A 380 -18.98 -0.40 11.26
CA ILE A 380 -18.41 0.17 10.02
C ILE A 380 -18.11 -0.96 9.03
N ILE A 381 -18.02 -0.66 7.74
CA ILE A 381 -17.51 -1.61 6.74
C ILE A 381 -15.98 -1.65 6.83
N ALA A 382 -15.40 -2.83 6.96
CA ALA A 382 -13.96 -3.04 6.86
C ALA A 382 -13.62 -3.60 5.47
N VAL A 383 -12.62 -3.02 4.81
CA VAL A 383 -12.19 -3.40 3.47
C VAL A 383 -10.77 -3.99 3.54
N PRO A 384 -10.58 -5.26 3.18
CA PRO A 384 -9.28 -5.92 3.33
C PRO A 384 -8.27 -5.37 2.33
N ALA A 385 -7.11 -5.00 2.84
CA ALA A 385 -5.92 -4.72 2.07
C ALA A 385 -5.00 -5.94 2.19
N GLU A 386 -4.76 -6.65 1.09
CA GLU A 386 -4.02 -7.90 1.15
C GLU A 386 -2.53 -7.60 1.42
N ARG A 387 -1.97 -8.25 2.44
CA ARG A 387 -0.64 -7.97 2.97
C ARG A 387 0.48 -8.33 1.98
N TYR A 388 0.54 -9.58 1.56
CA TYR A 388 1.73 -10.12 0.91
C TYR A 388 1.78 -9.78 -0.59
N ILE A 389 0.66 -9.93 -1.28
CA ILE A 389 0.41 -9.51 -2.65
C ILE A 389 0.55 -7.97 -2.74
N GLY A 390 -0.02 -7.22 -1.79
CA GLY A 390 0.14 -5.77 -1.72
C GLY A 390 1.61 -5.34 -1.56
N ASN A 391 2.35 -5.99 -0.65
CA ASN A 391 3.78 -5.73 -0.45
C ASN A 391 4.63 -6.06 -1.69
N GLU A 392 4.30 -7.12 -2.43
CA GLU A 392 5.04 -7.43 -3.67
C GLU A 392 4.66 -6.44 -4.79
N ASP A 393 3.39 -6.04 -4.90
CA ASP A 393 2.96 -4.98 -5.81
C ASP A 393 3.72 -3.68 -5.53
N ALA A 394 3.89 -3.32 -4.26
CA ALA A 394 4.61 -2.11 -3.84
C ALA A 394 6.04 -2.02 -4.39
N ARG A 395 6.68 -3.14 -4.73
CA ARG A 395 8.06 -3.16 -5.27
C ARG A 395 8.16 -2.72 -6.73
N GLY A 396 7.06 -2.70 -7.48
CA GLY A 396 7.10 -2.30 -8.89
C GLY A 396 5.91 -2.71 -9.75
N GLY A 397 4.78 -3.09 -9.19
CA GLY A 397 3.60 -3.50 -9.94
C GLY A 397 3.88 -4.76 -10.77
N PHE A 398 3.43 -4.78 -12.02
CA PHE A 398 3.72 -5.87 -12.97
C PHE A 398 5.22 -6.16 -13.18
N GLY A 399 6.11 -5.22 -12.83
CA GLY A 399 7.55 -5.44 -12.87
C GLY A 399 8.09 -6.30 -11.71
N ALA A 400 7.30 -6.50 -10.65
CA ALA A 400 7.67 -7.27 -9.46
C ALA A 400 6.64 -8.38 -9.16
N LEU A 401 5.37 -8.01 -9.02
CA LEU A 401 4.27 -8.94 -8.78
C LEU A 401 3.90 -9.67 -10.07
N GLN A 402 4.04 -11.00 -10.04
CA GLN A 402 3.53 -11.89 -11.09
C GLN A 402 2.02 -12.05 -10.97
N TYR A 403 1.28 -10.99 -11.31
CA TYR A 403 -0.17 -10.87 -11.13
C TYR A 403 -0.96 -12.12 -11.57
N PRO A 404 -0.82 -12.65 -12.81
CA PRO A 404 -1.61 -13.79 -13.27
C PRO A 404 -1.37 -15.06 -12.43
N ASP A 405 -0.13 -15.28 -11.98
CA ASP A 405 0.28 -16.47 -11.24
C ASP A 405 -0.12 -16.37 -9.77
N VAL A 406 0.04 -15.21 -9.16
CA VAL A 406 -0.24 -14.99 -7.74
C VAL A 406 -1.74 -14.89 -7.50
N LEU A 407 -2.46 -14.03 -8.24
CA LEU A 407 -3.91 -13.96 -8.11
C LEU A 407 -4.58 -15.24 -8.65
N GLY A 408 -3.94 -15.93 -9.59
CA GLY A 408 -4.35 -17.26 -10.04
C GLY A 408 -4.37 -18.31 -8.91
N GLN A 409 -3.43 -18.25 -7.96
CA GLN A 409 -3.45 -19.12 -6.78
C GLN A 409 -4.68 -18.86 -5.89
N VAL A 410 -5.02 -17.58 -5.66
CA VAL A 410 -6.22 -17.18 -4.91
C VAL A 410 -7.48 -17.69 -5.61
N TYR A 411 -7.56 -17.48 -6.94
CA TYR A 411 -8.67 -17.93 -7.77
C TYR A 411 -8.85 -19.45 -7.70
N ASN A 412 -7.77 -20.21 -7.93
CA ASN A 412 -7.81 -21.66 -7.92
C ASN A 412 -8.23 -22.20 -6.54
N SER A 413 -7.71 -21.61 -5.46
CA SER A 413 -8.10 -22.00 -4.10
C SER A 413 -9.60 -21.82 -3.86
N ILE A 414 -10.20 -20.71 -4.31
CA ILE A 414 -11.65 -20.47 -4.19
C ILE A 414 -12.46 -21.49 -4.99
N VAL A 415 -12.01 -21.83 -6.21
CA VAL A 415 -12.66 -22.83 -7.06
C VAL A 415 -12.56 -24.22 -6.44
N GLU A 416 -11.36 -24.63 -6.02
CA GLU A 416 -11.08 -25.95 -5.45
C GLU A 416 -11.81 -26.19 -4.12
N THR A 417 -11.93 -25.15 -3.30
CA THR A 417 -12.62 -25.22 -1.99
C THR A 417 -14.13 -24.97 -2.11
N GLY A 418 -14.62 -24.51 -3.26
CA GLY A 418 -16.04 -24.19 -3.46
C GLY A 418 -16.53 -23.01 -2.60
N THR A 419 -15.64 -22.10 -2.21
CA THR A 419 -15.93 -20.99 -1.28
C THR A 419 -16.45 -19.73 -1.97
N PHE A 420 -16.66 -19.76 -3.28
CA PHE A 420 -17.14 -18.60 -4.04
C PHE A 420 -18.58 -18.22 -3.64
N ASP A 421 -18.73 -16.98 -3.15
CA ASP A 421 -20.00 -16.35 -2.87
C ASP A 421 -20.31 -15.29 -3.94
N PRO A 422 -21.27 -15.51 -4.86
CA PRO A 422 -21.58 -14.54 -5.91
C PRO A 422 -22.23 -13.25 -5.40
N LYS A 423 -22.77 -13.23 -4.17
CA LYS A 423 -23.31 -11.99 -3.56
C LYS A 423 -22.21 -11.14 -2.92
N HIS A 424 -21.13 -11.77 -2.49
CA HIS A 424 -19.98 -11.13 -1.85
C HIS A 424 -18.69 -11.72 -2.43
N PRO A 425 -18.43 -11.55 -3.74
CA PRO A 425 -17.29 -12.17 -4.39
C PRO A 425 -15.98 -11.60 -3.83
N PRO A 426 -14.87 -12.34 -3.91
CA PRO A 426 -13.62 -11.91 -3.31
C PRO A 426 -13.17 -10.52 -3.79
N PHE A 427 -12.75 -9.68 -2.85
CA PHE A 427 -12.18 -8.36 -3.09
C PHE A 427 -11.14 -8.00 -2.05
N PHE A 428 -10.02 -7.43 -2.52
CA PHE A 428 -8.97 -6.90 -1.67
C PHE A 428 -8.21 -5.76 -2.35
N ILE A 429 -7.58 -4.91 -1.55
CA ILE A 429 -6.79 -3.77 -2.02
C ILE A 429 -5.30 -4.11 -1.99
N LEU A 430 -4.60 -3.77 -3.06
CA LEU A 430 -3.14 -3.68 -3.11
C LEU A 430 -2.73 -2.27 -2.68
N HIS A 431 -2.26 -2.13 -1.45
CA HIS A 431 -1.92 -0.83 -0.85
C HIS A 431 -0.41 -0.70 -0.65
N SER A 432 0.11 0.50 -0.87
CA SER A 432 1.52 0.82 -0.62
C SER A 432 1.73 2.31 -0.46
N ASP A 433 2.89 2.69 0.07
CA ASP A 433 3.44 4.02 -0.18
C ASP A 433 3.53 4.27 -1.69
N GLY A 434 3.09 5.46 -2.11
CA GLY A 434 3.07 5.89 -3.51
C GLY A 434 4.26 6.75 -3.91
N ASP A 435 5.09 7.17 -2.95
CA ASP A 435 6.20 8.12 -3.12
C ASP A 435 7.56 7.56 -2.66
N ASN A 436 7.60 6.28 -2.25
CA ASN A 436 8.80 5.53 -1.87
C ASN A 436 9.32 4.65 -3.02
N HIS A 437 10.46 3.98 -2.82
CA HIS A 437 11.07 3.14 -3.87
C HIS A 437 10.12 2.01 -4.33
N GLY A 438 10.09 1.73 -5.64
CA GLY A 438 9.13 0.81 -6.24
C GLY A 438 7.78 1.50 -6.50
N GLY A 439 6.98 1.70 -5.45
CA GLY A 439 5.64 2.29 -5.51
C GLY A 439 5.60 3.75 -5.98
N GLY A 440 6.73 4.46 -5.89
CA GLY A 440 6.95 5.82 -6.40
C GLY A 440 7.92 5.87 -7.58
N ALA A 441 8.10 4.76 -8.30
CA ALA A 441 8.89 4.72 -9.54
C ALA A 441 8.00 5.00 -10.76
N ASP A 442 8.53 5.73 -11.75
CA ASP A 442 7.86 6.03 -13.01
C ASP A 442 7.33 4.78 -13.73
N SER A 443 8.12 3.70 -13.73
CA SER A 443 7.77 2.45 -14.41
C SER A 443 6.50 1.79 -13.85
N TYR A 444 6.20 1.96 -12.55
CA TYR A 444 4.98 1.45 -11.93
C TYR A 444 3.74 2.03 -12.62
N TYR A 445 3.68 3.36 -12.72
CA TYR A 445 2.51 4.10 -13.22
C TYR A 445 2.44 4.16 -14.74
N ASN A 446 3.54 3.92 -15.43
CA ASN A 446 3.62 3.89 -16.90
C ASN A 446 3.58 2.44 -17.39
N HIS A 447 4.75 1.89 -17.74
CA HIS A 447 4.88 0.60 -18.43
C HIS A 447 4.18 -0.55 -17.69
N ASN A 448 4.33 -0.64 -16.37
CA ASN A 448 3.77 -1.75 -15.59
C ASN A 448 2.24 -1.63 -15.45
N THR A 449 1.71 -0.41 -15.36
CA THR A 449 0.27 -0.17 -15.45
C THR A 449 -0.27 -0.54 -16.84
N GLY A 450 0.46 -0.25 -17.92
CA GLY A 450 0.10 -0.68 -19.26
C GLY A 450 0.00 -2.21 -19.39
N GLN A 451 0.95 -2.95 -18.80
CA GLN A 451 0.91 -4.42 -18.76
C GLN A 451 -0.27 -4.97 -17.94
N LEU A 452 -0.59 -4.33 -16.80
CA LEU A 452 -1.79 -4.63 -16.01
C LEU A 452 -3.06 -4.49 -16.84
N VAL A 453 -3.20 -3.37 -17.55
CA VAL A 453 -4.35 -3.14 -18.44
C VAL A 453 -4.45 -4.21 -19.52
N GLN A 454 -3.34 -4.53 -20.19
CA GLN A 454 -3.32 -5.56 -21.24
C GLN A 454 -3.71 -6.94 -20.71
N TRP A 455 -3.24 -7.32 -19.52
CA TRP A 455 -3.62 -8.58 -18.90
C TRP A 455 -5.13 -8.62 -18.57
N LEU A 456 -5.67 -7.57 -17.96
CA LEU A 456 -7.09 -7.50 -17.61
C LEU A 456 -8.03 -7.51 -18.83
N GLN A 457 -7.57 -7.03 -19.99
CA GLN A 457 -8.30 -7.15 -21.25
C GLN A 457 -8.36 -8.60 -21.76
N GLY A 458 -7.38 -9.43 -21.40
CA GLY A 458 -7.26 -10.81 -21.87
C GLY A 458 -7.75 -11.88 -20.88
N ASP A 459 -7.87 -11.56 -19.58
CA ASP A 459 -8.19 -12.52 -18.53
C ASP A 459 -9.46 -12.15 -17.74
N PRO A 460 -10.64 -12.69 -18.12
CA PRO A 460 -11.92 -12.31 -17.51
C PRO A 460 -12.11 -12.80 -16.07
N ARG A 461 -11.15 -13.58 -15.53
CA ARG A 461 -11.18 -14.05 -14.13
C ARG A 461 -10.90 -12.94 -13.12
N PHE A 462 -10.31 -11.83 -13.55
CA PHE A 462 -9.85 -10.76 -12.68
C PHE A 462 -10.44 -9.42 -13.12
N GLU A 463 -10.76 -8.56 -12.16
CA GLU A 463 -11.26 -7.22 -12.44
C GLU A 463 -10.69 -6.21 -11.44
N LEU A 464 -10.02 -5.18 -11.97
CA LEU A 464 -9.65 -4.00 -11.21
C LEU A 464 -10.90 -3.13 -11.02
N THR A 465 -11.26 -2.83 -9.77
CA THR A 465 -12.44 -2.04 -9.43
C THR A 465 -12.17 -1.09 -8.26
N THR A 466 -12.85 0.07 -8.25
CA THR A 466 -12.87 0.95 -7.06
C THR A 466 -13.66 0.30 -5.91
N VAL A 467 -13.38 0.74 -4.68
CA VAL A 467 -14.13 0.28 -3.49
C VAL A 467 -15.62 0.61 -3.62
N HIS A 468 -15.96 1.82 -4.09
CA HIS A 468 -17.36 2.24 -4.27
C HIS A 468 -18.07 1.39 -5.33
N ASP A 469 -17.48 1.17 -6.50
CA ASP A 469 -18.08 0.30 -7.52
C ASP A 469 -18.24 -1.14 -7.03
N TYR A 470 -17.32 -1.64 -6.19
CA TYR A 470 -17.48 -2.94 -5.55
C TYR A 470 -18.66 -2.94 -4.56
N LEU A 471 -18.71 -1.98 -3.63
CA LEU A 471 -19.73 -1.94 -2.57
C LEU A 471 -21.14 -1.70 -3.12
N ASP A 472 -21.29 -0.96 -4.23
CA ASP A 472 -22.59 -0.79 -4.89
C ASP A 472 -23.10 -2.09 -5.51
N ARG A 473 -22.19 -2.92 -6.04
CA ARG A 473 -22.54 -4.19 -6.71
C ARG A 473 -22.67 -5.34 -5.72
N PHE A 474 -21.88 -5.32 -4.65
CA PHE A 474 -21.69 -6.40 -3.69
C PHE A 474 -21.62 -5.89 -2.25
N PRO A 475 -22.67 -5.20 -1.75
CA PRO A 475 -22.66 -4.66 -0.40
C PRO A 475 -22.57 -5.80 0.64
N PRO A 476 -21.81 -5.64 1.74
CA PRO A 476 -21.77 -6.64 2.80
C PRO A 476 -23.13 -6.76 3.51
N ASP A 477 -23.40 -7.94 4.05
CA ASP A 477 -24.60 -8.22 4.84
C ASP A 477 -24.60 -7.44 6.18
N PRO A 478 -25.53 -6.49 6.41
CA PRO A 478 -25.56 -5.66 7.61
C PRO A 478 -25.89 -6.42 8.91
N ASP A 479 -26.50 -7.61 8.79
CA ASP A 479 -26.86 -8.45 9.93
C ASP A 479 -25.67 -9.29 10.42
N ARG A 480 -24.56 -9.31 9.66
CA ARG A 480 -23.34 -10.04 9.99
C ARG A 480 -22.23 -9.06 10.31
N ALA A 481 -21.44 -9.36 11.34
CA ALA A 481 -20.22 -8.62 11.63
C ALA A 481 -19.09 -9.59 11.99
N ALA A 482 -17.89 -9.31 11.49
CA ALA A 482 -16.68 -10.01 11.86
C ALA A 482 -15.93 -9.25 12.96
N HIS A 483 -15.06 -9.97 13.67
CA HIS A 483 -14.04 -9.38 14.52
C HIS A 483 -12.75 -9.19 13.71
N ILE A 484 -12.02 -8.10 13.95
CA ILE A 484 -10.69 -7.85 13.40
C ILE A 484 -9.77 -7.56 14.59
N GLU A 485 -8.67 -8.30 14.68
CA GLU A 485 -7.62 -8.02 15.67
C GLU A 485 -7.07 -6.60 15.43
N PRO A 486 -6.78 -5.81 16.47
CA PRO A 486 -6.11 -4.54 16.26
C PRO A 486 -4.74 -4.72 15.59
N GLY A 487 -4.28 -3.69 14.88
CA GLY A 487 -2.89 -3.64 14.43
C GLY A 487 -2.69 -2.77 13.19
N SER A 488 -1.43 -2.65 12.78
CA SER A 488 -1.00 -1.87 11.62
C SER A 488 -0.58 -2.75 10.43
N TRP A 489 -0.17 -2.14 9.32
CA TRP A 489 0.42 -2.87 8.20
C TRP A 489 1.83 -3.36 8.45
N SER A 490 2.29 -4.28 7.60
CA SER A 490 3.65 -4.83 7.68
C SER A 490 4.77 -3.77 7.57
N GLY A 491 4.51 -2.63 6.92
CA GLY A 491 5.50 -1.59 6.68
C GLY A 491 5.91 -0.80 7.94
N ALA A 492 5.08 -0.80 8.98
CA ALA A 492 5.33 -0.03 10.20
C ALA A 492 5.88 -0.90 11.34
N ASP A 493 5.13 -1.91 11.79
CA ASP A 493 5.48 -2.72 12.96
C ASP A 493 5.26 -4.23 12.80
N ASN A 494 5.15 -4.69 11.55
CA ASN A 494 4.70 -6.03 11.18
C ASN A 494 3.23 -6.35 11.53
N GLY A 495 2.49 -5.42 12.15
CA GLY A 495 1.11 -5.58 12.60
C GLY A 495 0.98 -5.95 14.07
N ASP A 496 1.82 -5.39 14.95
CA ASP A 496 1.70 -5.65 16.38
C ASP A 496 0.32 -5.15 16.92
N PRO A 497 -0.48 -6.01 17.59
CA PRO A 497 -1.82 -5.63 18.03
C PRO A 497 -1.88 -4.55 19.11
N GLN A 498 -0.76 -4.26 19.78
CA GLN A 498 -0.68 -3.18 20.75
C GLN A 498 0.06 -1.96 20.22
N PHE A 499 0.41 -1.94 18.93
CA PHE A 499 1.12 -0.84 18.28
C PHE A 499 2.49 -0.55 18.94
N MET A 500 3.20 -1.59 19.41
CA MET A 500 4.41 -1.43 20.24
C MET A 500 5.58 -0.74 19.54
N LYS A 501 5.57 -0.61 18.21
CA LYS A 501 6.53 0.23 17.47
C LYS A 501 6.51 1.69 17.93
N TRP A 502 5.34 2.20 18.31
CA TRP A 502 5.16 3.56 18.82
C TRP A 502 5.35 3.65 20.34
N PHE A 503 5.84 2.57 20.97
CA PHE A 503 6.07 2.42 22.41
C PHE A 503 7.52 1.97 22.64
N SER A 504 8.40 2.17 21.65
CA SER A 504 9.73 1.56 21.62
C SER A 504 10.50 1.78 22.93
N ARG A 505 11.21 0.74 23.39
CA ARG A 505 11.88 0.69 24.70
C ARG A 505 10.93 0.74 25.91
N TYR A 506 9.66 0.38 25.75
CA TYR A 506 8.68 0.31 26.86
C TYR A 506 9.11 -0.60 28.02
N ASP A 507 9.97 -1.58 27.74
CA ASP A 507 10.54 -2.53 28.70
C ASP A 507 11.82 -2.02 29.38
N GLN A 508 12.31 -0.83 29.00
CA GLN A 508 13.47 -0.18 29.60
C GLN A 508 13.05 0.81 30.71
N PRO A 509 13.99 1.25 31.57
CA PRO A 509 13.69 2.25 32.60
C PRO A 509 13.17 3.59 32.05
N TYR A 510 13.43 3.88 30.76
CA TYR A 510 12.97 5.07 30.06
C TYR A 510 12.74 4.77 28.59
N SER A 511 11.60 5.24 28.06
CA SER A 511 11.25 5.21 26.66
C SER A 511 10.99 6.64 26.15
N PRO A 512 11.68 7.11 25.10
CA PRO A 512 11.37 8.40 24.45
C PRO A 512 9.94 8.45 23.88
N ASP A 513 9.47 7.31 23.38
CA ASP A 513 8.14 7.13 22.83
C ASP A 513 7.05 7.27 23.90
N LEU A 514 7.24 6.60 25.05
CA LEU A 514 6.34 6.73 26.20
C LEU A 514 6.42 8.12 26.85
N ASN A 515 7.60 8.76 26.85
CA ASN A 515 7.70 10.18 27.23
C ASN A 515 6.79 11.01 26.33
N SER A 516 6.86 10.82 25.02
CA SER A 516 6.04 11.58 24.07
C SER A 516 4.55 11.37 24.30
N TRP A 517 4.10 10.13 24.52
CA TRP A 517 2.70 9.84 24.85
C TRP A 517 2.24 10.46 26.16
N ALA A 518 3.07 10.41 27.21
CA ALA A 518 2.73 11.03 28.49
C ALA A 518 2.60 12.56 28.38
N VAL A 519 3.46 13.20 27.59
CA VAL A 519 3.41 14.65 27.33
C VAL A 519 2.18 15.00 26.48
N LEU A 520 1.93 14.24 25.41
CA LEU A 520 0.78 14.44 24.55
C LEU A 520 -0.54 14.26 25.30
N THR A 521 -0.65 13.24 26.16
CA THR A 521 -1.83 13.00 27.01
C THR A 521 -2.14 14.21 27.90
N ALA A 522 -1.11 14.82 28.49
CA ALA A 522 -1.28 16.02 29.30
C ALA A 522 -1.69 17.24 28.44
N PHE A 523 -1.07 17.40 27.27
CA PHE A 523 -1.38 18.52 26.38
C PHE A 523 -2.79 18.41 25.75
N GLN A 524 -3.25 17.21 25.44
CA GLN A 524 -4.63 16.92 25.02
C GLN A 524 -5.62 17.42 26.06
N ASN A 525 -5.45 17.07 27.35
CA ASN A 525 -6.34 17.54 28.41
C ASN A 525 -6.35 19.07 28.53
N VAL A 526 -5.19 19.72 28.47
CA VAL A 526 -5.08 21.19 28.47
C VAL A 526 -5.90 21.80 27.33
N ALA A 527 -5.71 21.31 26.10
CA ALA A 527 -6.39 21.82 24.92
C ALA A 527 -7.90 21.57 24.97
N HIS A 528 -8.31 20.36 25.38
CA HIS A 528 -9.72 19.99 25.50
C HIS A 528 -10.45 20.77 26.58
N ALA A 529 -9.82 20.98 27.74
CA ALA A 529 -10.39 21.78 28.82
C ALA A 529 -10.64 23.23 28.42
N LEU A 530 -9.71 23.80 27.67
CA LEU A 530 -9.83 25.14 27.11
C LEU A 530 -10.86 25.22 25.98
N GLU A 531 -10.90 24.22 25.09
CA GLU A 531 -11.91 24.12 24.05
C GLU A 531 -13.33 24.02 24.63
N ASP A 532 -13.53 23.20 25.66
CA ASP A 532 -14.84 23.01 26.27
C ASP A 532 -15.30 24.25 27.05
N ALA A 533 -14.37 24.98 27.68
CA ALA A 533 -14.68 26.17 28.46
C ALA A 533 -14.85 27.45 27.62
N ASP A 534 -14.06 27.59 26.56
CA ASP A 534 -13.92 28.83 25.80
C ASP A 534 -13.75 28.55 24.27
N PRO A 535 -14.73 27.91 23.59
CA PRO A 535 -14.59 27.39 22.22
C PRO A 535 -14.41 28.45 21.13
N ASP A 536 -14.83 29.69 21.37
CA ASP A 536 -14.79 30.77 20.37
C ASP A 536 -13.51 31.62 20.45
N LYS A 537 -12.51 31.19 21.23
CA LYS A 537 -11.28 31.98 21.44
C LYS A 537 -10.32 31.85 20.27
N PRO A 538 -9.78 32.98 19.75
CA PRO A 538 -8.85 32.93 18.60
C PRO A 538 -7.57 32.12 18.82
N TRP A 539 -7.07 32.05 20.06
CA TRP A 539 -5.86 31.27 20.37
C TRP A 539 -6.09 29.76 20.31
N LEU A 540 -7.34 29.29 20.26
CA LEU A 540 -7.66 27.87 20.23
C LEU A 540 -7.27 27.21 18.91
N ASP A 541 -7.33 27.94 17.79
CA ASP A 541 -6.89 27.44 16.48
C ASP A 541 -5.39 27.11 16.49
N ASP A 542 -4.59 27.99 17.08
CA ASP A 542 -3.15 27.82 17.24
C ASP A 542 -2.81 26.61 18.12
N VAL A 543 -3.51 26.47 19.25
CA VAL A 543 -3.32 25.34 20.17
C VAL A 543 -3.77 24.04 19.53
N SER A 544 -4.92 24.04 18.86
CA SER A 544 -5.44 22.88 18.12
C SER A 544 -4.45 22.45 17.04
N ARG A 545 -3.88 23.39 16.28
CA ARG A 545 -2.89 23.07 15.25
C ARG A 545 -1.64 22.42 15.82
N LEU A 546 -1.10 22.96 16.93
CA LEU A 546 0.05 22.37 17.62
C LEU A 546 -0.28 20.98 18.18
N LEU A 547 -1.45 20.81 18.80
CA LEU A 547 -1.91 19.52 19.31
C LEU A 547 -1.99 18.49 18.19
N LEU A 548 -2.76 18.77 17.14
CA LEU A 548 -2.98 17.83 16.04
C LEU A 548 -1.68 17.52 15.27
N THR A 549 -0.74 18.46 15.22
CA THR A 549 0.61 18.20 14.66
C THR A 549 1.40 17.26 15.55
N ALA A 550 1.35 17.45 16.88
CA ALA A 550 2.04 16.60 17.86
C ALA A 550 1.55 15.14 17.85
N GLU A 551 0.35 14.88 17.32
CA GLU A 551 -0.21 13.52 17.19
C GLU A 551 0.35 12.71 16.01
N THR A 552 1.16 13.32 15.13
CA THR A 552 1.68 12.63 13.94
C THR A 552 2.49 11.38 14.31
N SER A 553 2.16 10.23 13.71
CA SER A 553 2.82 8.95 14.00
C SER A 553 4.32 8.97 13.69
N CYS A 554 4.76 9.90 12.83
CA CYS A 554 6.15 10.02 12.38
C CYS A 554 7.14 10.36 13.49
N TYR A 555 6.72 11.07 14.54
CA TYR A 555 7.62 11.48 15.63
C TYR A 555 8.11 10.31 16.49
N TRP A 556 7.40 9.18 16.46
CA TRP A 556 7.80 7.92 17.11
C TRP A 556 8.56 6.97 16.18
N TYR A 557 8.46 7.16 14.86
CA TYR A 557 8.99 6.18 13.91
C TYR A 557 10.52 6.01 14.02
N TRP A 558 11.22 7.08 14.39
CA TRP A 558 12.68 7.17 14.47
C TRP A 558 13.22 7.21 15.91
N THR A 559 12.67 6.37 16.81
CA THR A 559 13.01 6.35 18.24
C THR A 559 14.52 6.44 18.53
N GLY A 560 14.87 7.33 19.45
CA GLY A 560 16.24 7.51 19.94
C GLY A 560 17.04 8.52 19.13
N GLN A 561 16.41 9.15 18.14
CA GLN A 561 16.96 10.33 17.47
C GLN A 561 16.35 11.58 18.10
N HIS A 562 17.17 12.34 18.83
CA HIS A 562 16.73 13.52 19.57
C HIS A 562 15.88 14.51 18.74
N ILE A 563 16.21 14.69 17.46
CA ILE A 563 15.46 15.59 16.55
C ILE A 563 14.00 15.16 16.35
N TRP A 564 13.69 13.88 16.48
CA TRP A 564 12.33 13.33 16.36
C TRP A 564 11.68 13.18 17.74
N ASP A 565 12.41 12.60 18.70
CA ASP A 565 11.92 12.36 20.06
C ASP A 565 11.47 13.64 20.78
N GLN A 566 11.99 14.82 20.42
CA GLN A 566 11.64 16.10 21.04
C GLN A 566 10.36 16.75 20.48
N GLN A 567 9.91 16.37 19.27
CA GLN A 567 8.93 17.16 18.50
C GLN A 567 7.59 17.31 19.21
N VAL A 568 7.12 16.24 19.86
CA VAL A 568 5.88 16.25 20.65
C VAL A 568 5.99 17.21 21.83
N THR A 569 7.12 17.17 22.53
CA THR A 569 7.41 18.08 23.65
C THR A 569 7.54 19.53 23.20
N ASP A 570 8.20 19.79 22.08
CA ASP A 570 8.33 21.14 21.53
C ASP A 570 6.96 21.74 21.20
N ALA A 571 6.08 20.97 20.53
CA ALA A 571 4.72 21.39 20.23
C ALA A 571 3.88 21.60 21.50
N ALA A 572 3.94 20.66 22.45
CA ALA A 572 3.22 20.75 23.72
C ALA A 572 3.67 21.95 24.56
N ASN A 573 4.98 22.19 24.66
CA ASN A 573 5.54 23.34 25.38
C ASN A 573 5.16 24.67 24.71
N ALA A 574 5.22 24.74 23.37
CA ALA A 574 4.80 25.91 22.62
C ALA A 574 3.30 26.20 22.81
N GLY A 575 2.46 25.16 22.77
CA GLY A 575 1.02 25.27 22.96
C GLY A 575 0.67 25.68 24.38
N TYR A 576 1.10 24.91 25.38
CA TYR A 576 0.88 25.19 26.80
C TYR A 576 1.42 26.56 27.22
N GLY A 577 2.61 26.94 26.74
CA GLY A 577 3.20 28.25 27.03
C GLY A 577 2.34 29.43 26.57
N ARG A 578 1.59 29.29 25.46
CA ARG A 578 0.68 30.34 24.95
C ARG A 578 -0.57 30.51 25.81
N VAL A 579 -1.05 29.42 26.43
CA VAL A 579 -2.35 29.41 27.12
C VAL A 579 -2.26 29.18 28.62
N LYS A 580 -1.04 29.16 29.19
CA LYS A 580 -0.83 28.92 30.62
C LYS A 580 -1.68 29.84 31.52
N SER A 581 -1.78 31.12 31.19
CA SER A 581 -2.60 32.08 31.95
C SER A 581 -4.10 31.77 31.86
N GLU A 582 -4.57 31.25 30.72
CA GLU A 582 -5.96 30.87 30.52
C GLU A 582 -6.29 29.59 31.29
N VAL A 583 -5.37 28.63 31.35
CA VAL A 583 -5.50 27.44 32.22
C VAL A 583 -5.59 27.87 33.69
N ASP A 584 -4.68 28.74 34.15
CA ASP A 584 -4.69 29.25 35.52
C ASP A 584 -6.02 29.97 35.84
N ALA A 585 -6.52 30.79 34.91
CA ALA A 585 -7.80 31.51 35.05
C ALA A 585 -9.00 30.55 35.05
N LEU A 586 -8.99 29.53 34.19
CA LEU A 586 -10.01 28.50 34.11
C LEU A 586 -10.10 27.74 35.43
N LEU A 587 -8.98 27.29 35.98
CA LEU A 587 -8.89 26.63 37.28
C LEU A 587 -9.37 27.53 38.42
N ALA A 588 -8.90 28.79 38.48
CA ALA A 588 -9.29 29.74 39.51
C ALA A 588 -10.79 30.07 39.49
N SER A 589 -11.40 30.07 38.29
CA SER A 589 -12.83 30.33 38.12
C SER A 589 -13.72 29.13 38.46
N GLY A 590 -13.16 27.91 38.55
CA GLY A 590 -13.92 26.68 38.76
C GLY A 590 -14.86 26.31 37.60
N ARG A 591 -14.66 26.90 36.41
CA ARG A 591 -15.53 26.68 35.23
C ARG A 591 -15.21 25.40 34.46
N ASP A 592 -14.04 24.82 34.66
CA ASP A 592 -13.60 23.58 34.02
C ASP A 592 -14.54 22.40 34.33
N ARG A 593 -14.94 21.70 33.26
CA ARG A 593 -15.88 20.57 33.24
C ARG A 593 -15.34 19.37 32.48
N THR A 594 -14.10 19.47 31.99
CA THR A 594 -13.51 18.41 31.18
C THR A 594 -12.99 17.35 32.12
N GLY A 595 -13.30 16.09 31.84
CA GLY A 595 -12.79 14.98 32.64
C GLY A 595 -11.34 14.65 32.29
N PRO A 596 -10.70 13.74 33.06
CA PRO A 596 -9.33 13.33 32.79
C PRO A 596 -9.14 12.78 31.38
N THR A 597 -8.02 13.08 30.73
CA THR A 597 -7.62 12.42 29.50
C THR A 597 -6.92 11.11 29.85
N ILE A 598 -7.34 10.02 29.20
CA ILE A 598 -6.84 8.66 29.43
C ILE A 598 -6.21 8.16 28.13
N PHE A 599 -4.93 7.83 28.17
CA PHE A 599 -4.24 7.20 27.05
C PHE A 599 -4.68 5.73 26.88
N ALA A 600 -4.71 5.25 25.64
CA ALA A 600 -5.01 3.87 25.30
C ALA A 600 -4.19 2.89 26.17
N PRO A 601 -4.83 1.96 26.90
CA PRO A 601 -4.08 1.07 27.78
C PRO A 601 -3.36 -0.02 27.00
N TRP A 602 -2.23 -0.48 27.53
CA TRP A 602 -1.47 -1.61 27.01
C TRP A 602 -1.17 -2.64 28.12
N VAL A 603 -0.85 -3.87 27.73
CA VAL A 603 -0.61 -4.99 28.65
C VAL A 603 0.78 -5.58 28.44
N THR A 604 1.51 -5.80 29.54
CA THR A 604 2.77 -6.56 29.53
C THR A 604 2.70 -7.77 30.48
N PRO A 605 3.24 -8.95 30.08
CA PRO A 605 3.59 -9.30 28.69
C PRO A 605 2.35 -9.25 27.79
N GLU A 606 2.54 -9.17 26.48
CA GLU A 606 1.46 -8.90 25.52
C GLU A 606 0.44 -10.05 25.45
N ASN A 607 0.89 -11.27 25.73
CA ASN A 607 0.05 -12.46 25.88
C ASN A 607 0.34 -13.13 27.23
N PRO A 608 -0.31 -12.71 28.34
CA PRO A 608 -0.14 -13.35 29.64
C PRO A 608 -0.42 -14.85 29.58
N GLY A 609 0.57 -15.67 29.95
CA GLY A 609 0.55 -17.13 29.88
C GLY A 609 0.63 -17.73 28.47
N GLY A 610 0.80 -16.91 27.44
CA GLY A 610 1.04 -17.32 26.07
C GLY A 610 2.53 -17.26 25.70
N LYS A 611 2.85 -16.54 24.62
CA LYS A 611 4.23 -16.30 24.16
C LYS A 611 4.59 -14.83 24.27
N ARG A 612 5.87 -14.57 24.49
CA ARG A 612 6.49 -13.24 24.40
C ARG A 612 7.75 -13.30 23.55
N TRP A 613 8.24 -12.13 23.15
CA TRP A 613 9.49 -12.02 22.43
C TRP A 613 10.69 -12.34 23.33
N GLY A 614 11.65 -13.08 22.76
CA GLY A 614 13.01 -13.23 23.25
C GLY A 614 14.01 -12.79 22.18
N GLN A 615 15.30 -12.84 22.47
CA GLN A 615 16.34 -12.45 21.51
C GLN A 615 16.41 -13.46 20.35
N GLY A 616 15.77 -13.12 19.22
CA GLY A 616 15.71 -13.97 18.02
C GLY A 616 14.85 -15.23 18.18
N CYS A 617 13.98 -15.29 19.19
CA CYS A 617 13.14 -16.45 19.48
C CYS A 617 11.82 -16.05 20.17
N LEU A 618 10.96 -17.05 20.39
CA LEU A 618 9.76 -16.92 21.23
C LEU A 618 10.01 -17.61 22.57
N LEU A 619 9.59 -16.97 23.65
CA LEU A 619 9.64 -17.51 25.01
C LEU A 619 8.22 -17.68 25.56
N ASP A 620 8.06 -18.53 26.57
CA ASP A 620 6.83 -18.55 27.35
C ASP A 620 6.70 -17.24 28.14
N ALA A 621 5.50 -16.67 28.09
CA ALA A 621 5.15 -15.50 28.87
C ALA A 621 4.70 -15.91 30.28
N PRO A 622 5.04 -15.14 31.33
CA PRO A 622 4.43 -15.32 32.65
C PRO A 622 2.90 -15.15 32.57
N ARG A 623 2.17 -15.77 33.50
CA ARG A 623 0.70 -15.66 33.57
C ARG A 623 0.25 -14.33 34.16
N GLU A 624 1.11 -13.72 34.96
CA GLU A 624 0.94 -12.40 35.54
C GLU A 624 1.00 -11.34 34.44
N GLY A 625 -0.12 -10.65 34.21
CA GLY A 625 -0.22 -9.51 33.31
C GLY A 625 -0.35 -8.20 34.08
N THR A 626 0.21 -7.12 33.55
CA THR A 626 0.05 -5.76 34.07
C THR A 626 -0.60 -4.88 33.01
N VAL A 627 -1.67 -4.17 33.36
CA VAL A 627 -2.23 -3.08 32.55
C VAL A 627 -1.47 -1.80 32.86
N HIS A 628 -1.23 -1.01 31.83
CA HIS A 628 -0.51 0.25 31.85
C HIS A 628 -1.32 1.34 31.15
N THR A 629 -1.24 2.59 31.61
CA THR A 629 -1.83 3.76 30.93
C THR A 629 -1.19 5.05 31.40
N PHE A 630 -1.45 6.14 30.68
CA PHE A 630 -1.23 7.51 31.15
C PHE A 630 -2.57 8.20 31.42
N VAL A 631 -2.64 8.95 32.52
CA VAL A 631 -3.82 9.77 32.84
C VAL A 631 -3.37 11.15 33.29
N TYR A 632 -4.07 12.18 32.83
CA TYR A 632 -3.82 13.56 33.24
C TYR A 632 -5.12 14.36 33.33
N ASP A 633 -5.16 15.30 34.28
CA ASP A 633 -6.21 16.31 34.38
C ASP A 633 -5.64 17.63 34.95
N ILE A 634 -6.01 18.77 34.37
CA ILE A 634 -5.56 20.09 34.83
C ILE A 634 -6.01 20.43 36.26
N ALA A 635 -7.12 19.85 36.75
CA ALA A 635 -7.61 20.02 38.11
C ALA A 635 -7.01 18.98 39.09
N GLY A 636 -6.14 18.09 38.61
CA GLY A 636 -5.55 17.00 39.37
C GLY A 636 -6.46 15.77 39.46
N LEU A 637 -5.84 14.61 39.67
CA LEU A 637 -6.54 13.32 39.72
C LEU A 637 -6.99 12.97 41.14
N LYS A 638 -8.19 12.42 41.25
CA LYS A 638 -8.73 11.89 42.52
C LYS A 638 -8.64 10.37 42.58
N ARG A 639 -9.01 9.67 41.50
CA ARG A 639 -8.88 8.20 41.40
C ARG A 639 -8.78 7.73 39.97
N VAL A 640 -8.08 6.62 39.76
CA VAL A 640 -8.02 5.89 38.49
C VAL A 640 -8.30 4.41 38.78
N THR A 641 -9.28 3.85 38.09
CA THR A 641 -9.79 2.49 38.33
C THR A 641 -9.80 1.69 37.04
N LEU A 642 -9.22 0.49 37.09
CA LEU A 642 -9.41 -0.53 36.06
C LEU A 642 -10.72 -1.27 36.35
N VAL A 643 -11.68 -1.20 35.43
CA VAL A 643 -12.93 -1.95 35.49
C VAL A 643 -12.78 -3.19 34.63
N LEU A 644 -12.91 -4.38 35.22
CA LEU A 644 -12.76 -5.69 34.57
C LEU A 644 -14.10 -6.42 34.57
N ARG A 645 -14.55 -6.86 33.40
CA ARG A 645 -15.75 -7.68 33.19
C ARG A 645 -15.31 -9.08 32.78
N ALA A 646 -15.46 -10.03 33.70
CA ALA A 646 -15.21 -11.45 33.47
C ALA A 646 -16.53 -12.22 33.51
N ALA A 647 -16.50 -13.52 33.16
CA ALA A 647 -17.66 -14.40 33.28
C ALA A 647 -18.23 -14.48 34.72
N THR A 648 -17.41 -14.21 35.74
CA THR A 648 -17.78 -14.20 37.16
C THR A 648 -18.41 -12.89 37.63
N GLY A 649 -18.40 -11.84 36.80
CA GLY A 649 -18.94 -10.53 37.11
C GLY A 649 -17.96 -9.38 36.85
N GLU A 650 -18.37 -8.17 37.25
CA GLU A 650 -17.54 -6.96 37.16
C GLU A 650 -16.74 -6.75 38.45
N THR A 651 -15.44 -6.49 38.32
CA THR A 651 -14.52 -6.14 39.41
C THR A 651 -13.89 -4.79 39.12
N ARG A 652 -13.67 -4.00 40.17
CA ARG A 652 -12.99 -2.70 40.12
C ARG A 652 -11.66 -2.81 40.85
N ILE A 653 -10.57 -2.47 40.17
CA ILE A 653 -9.20 -2.48 40.72
C ILE A 653 -8.67 -1.05 40.70
N GLU A 654 -8.33 -0.51 41.87
CA GLU A 654 -7.65 0.78 41.96
C GLU A 654 -6.26 0.66 41.33
N MET A 655 -5.94 1.57 40.40
CA MET A 655 -4.65 1.57 39.72
C MET A 655 -3.59 2.26 40.58
N SER A 656 -2.38 1.71 40.58
CA SER A 656 -1.23 2.30 41.27
C SER A 656 -0.66 3.46 40.46
N ASP A 657 -0.73 4.68 41.03
CA ASP A 657 -0.03 5.85 40.50
C ASP A 657 1.48 5.70 40.70
N ARG A 658 2.25 5.75 39.61
CA ARG A 658 3.72 5.72 39.60
C ARG A 658 4.33 7.12 39.54
N GLY A 659 3.50 8.15 39.64
CA GLY A 659 3.84 9.55 39.49
C GLY A 659 3.90 9.98 38.02
N PRO A 660 4.27 11.25 37.78
CA PRO A 660 4.52 11.78 36.44
C PRO A 660 5.56 10.93 35.70
N TYR A 661 5.29 10.55 34.45
CA TYR A 661 6.26 9.79 33.66
C TYR A 661 7.53 10.64 33.43
N PRO A 662 8.74 10.08 33.62
CA PRO A 662 9.98 10.83 33.48
C PRO A 662 10.12 11.39 32.06
N SER A 663 10.45 12.67 31.96
CA SER A 663 10.70 13.35 30.69
C SER A 663 12.17 13.75 30.56
N GLN A 664 12.82 13.36 29.46
CA GLN A 664 14.18 13.79 29.11
C GLN A 664 14.21 14.84 27.99
N THR A 665 13.03 15.28 27.53
CA THR A 665 12.85 16.25 26.45
C THR A 665 12.50 17.67 26.96
N GLY A 666 12.45 17.86 28.28
CA GLY A 666 12.18 19.17 28.88
C GLY A 666 10.70 19.58 28.88
N ALA A 667 9.78 18.62 28.95
CA ALA A 667 8.34 18.90 28.99
C ALA A 667 7.91 19.72 30.21
N ALA A 668 7.05 20.72 29.98
CA ALA A 668 6.46 21.56 31.01
C ALA A 668 5.35 20.84 31.80
N VAL A 669 4.63 19.93 31.13
CA VAL A 669 3.58 19.07 31.72
C VAL A 669 3.75 17.65 31.20
N THR A 670 3.43 16.67 32.04
CA THR A 670 3.47 15.24 31.69
C THR A 670 2.40 14.49 32.48
N ALA A 671 1.81 13.47 31.86
CA ALA A 671 0.80 12.63 32.49
C ALA A 671 1.39 11.71 33.57
N HIS A 672 0.54 11.33 34.52
CA HIS A 672 0.87 10.31 35.51
C HIS A 672 0.79 8.92 34.88
N TYR A 673 1.73 8.05 35.26
CA TYR A 673 1.79 6.67 34.79
C TYR A 673 1.10 5.74 35.77
N PHE A 674 0.08 5.02 35.31
CA PHE A 674 -0.71 4.12 36.15
C PHE A 674 -0.50 2.67 35.75
N THR A 675 -0.43 1.79 36.76
CA THR A 675 -0.40 0.34 36.54
C THR A 675 -1.37 -0.45 37.42
N ALA A 676 -1.90 -1.55 36.92
CA ALA A 676 -2.72 -2.49 37.68
C ALA A 676 -2.38 -3.93 37.31
N GLN A 677 -2.32 -4.81 38.32
CA GLN A 677 -2.12 -6.24 38.09
C GLN A 677 -3.42 -6.90 37.65
N LEU A 678 -3.33 -7.77 36.65
CA LEU A 678 -4.45 -8.53 36.12
C LEU A 678 -4.64 -9.85 36.89
N PRO A 679 -5.89 -10.28 37.14
CA PRO A 679 -6.16 -11.51 37.85
C PRO A 679 -5.80 -12.73 36.98
N VAL A 680 -4.81 -13.50 37.42
CA VAL A 680 -4.38 -14.75 36.77
C VAL A 680 -5.54 -15.75 36.73
N GLY A 681 -5.73 -16.42 35.58
CA GLY A 681 -6.77 -17.43 35.39
C GLY A 681 -8.20 -16.91 35.24
N ALA A 682 -8.39 -15.61 34.96
CA ALA A 682 -9.72 -15.03 34.75
C ALA A 682 -10.35 -15.39 33.40
N GLY A 683 -9.59 -16.00 32.48
CA GLY A 683 -10.06 -16.36 31.14
C GLY A 683 -10.22 -15.12 30.25
N ASP A 684 -11.24 -15.12 29.38
CA ASP A 684 -11.57 -13.96 28.55
C ASP A 684 -12.14 -12.83 29.44
N VAL A 685 -11.45 -11.69 29.45
CA VAL A 685 -11.92 -10.50 30.16
C VAL A 685 -12.07 -9.33 29.20
N ARG A 686 -13.08 -8.50 29.47
CA ARG A 686 -13.25 -7.18 28.86
C ARG A 686 -12.88 -6.14 29.90
N TYR A 687 -12.20 -5.05 29.55
CA TYR A 687 -11.81 -4.05 30.54
C TYR A 687 -11.76 -2.63 29.99
N TYR A 688 -11.92 -1.65 30.86
CA TYR A 688 -11.70 -0.25 30.53
C TYR A 688 -11.20 0.50 31.76
N ILE A 689 -10.68 1.71 31.56
CA ILE A 689 -10.17 2.56 32.63
C ILE A 689 -11.18 3.68 32.89
N GLU A 690 -11.53 3.91 34.14
CA GLU A 690 -12.36 5.00 34.61
C GLU A 690 -11.50 5.93 35.49
N ALA A 691 -11.46 7.21 35.16
CA ALA A 691 -10.70 8.21 35.91
C ALA A 691 -11.62 9.34 36.38
N GLU A 692 -11.40 9.80 37.61
CA GLU A 692 -12.11 10.93 38.21
C GLU A 692 -11.10 11.99 38.66
N ASP A 693 -11.39 13.25 38.33
CA ASP A 693 -10.60 14.41 38.72
C ASP A 693 -10.95 14.94 40.14
N GLY A 694 -10.26 15.99 40.58
CA GLY A 694 -10.52 16.68 41.85
C GLY A 694 -11.88 17.40 41.93
N LYS A 695 -12.59 17.58 40.82
CA LYS A 695 -13.89 18.27 40.71
C LYS A 695 -15.07 17.31 40.57
N GLY A 696 -14.82 16.02 40.39
CA GLY A 696 -15.83 14.98 40.20
C GLY A 696 -16.22 14.75 38.73
N ASN A 697 -15.48 15.30 37.77
CA ASN A 697 -15.63 14.94 36.37
C ASN A 697 -15.06 13.53 36.15
N ILE A 698 -15.73 12.72 35.33
CA ILE A 698 -15.38 11.31 35.10
C ILE A 698 -15.18 11.08 33.60
N SER A 699 -14.09 10.40 33.26
CA SER A 699 -13.80 9.91 31.92
C SER A 699 -13.68 8.38 31.90
N ARG A 700 -14.03 7.78 30.76
CA ARG A 700 -13.87 6.34 30.50
C ARG A 700 -13.05 6.14 29.23
N GLY A 701 -12.07 5.25 29.31
CA GLY A 701 -11.35 4.75 28.13
C GLY A 701 -12.18 3.75 27.34
N ALA A 702 -11.62 3.27 26.23
CA ALA A 702 -12.24 2.25 25.39
C ALA A 702 -12.36 0.89 26.09
N LEU A 703 -13.33 0.08 25.64
CA LEU A 703 -13.56 -1.27 26.13
C LEU A 703 -12.66 -2.25 25.38
N GLU A 704 -11.60 -2.67 26.07
CA GLU A 704 -10.59 -3.60 25.60
C GLU A 704 -10.91 -5.05 25.96
N GLN A 705 -10.09 -5.96 25.45
CA GLN A 705 -10.16 -7.38 25.76
C GLN A 705 -8.78 -8.02 25.88
N VAL A 706 -8.67 -9.05 26.71
CA VAL A 706 -7.46 -9.85 26.86
C VAL A 706 -7.84 -11.21 27.46
N TYR A 707 -7.14 -12.27 27.07
CA TYR A 707 -7.22 -13.57 27.73
C TYR A 707 -6.16 -13.69 28.83
N LEU A 708 -6.59 -14.12 30.01
CA LEU A 708 -5.76 -14.30 31.20
C LEU A 708 -5.70 -15.78 31.60
N ALA A 709 -4.57 -16.42 31.27
CA ALA A 709 -4.34 -17.86 31.42
C ALA A 709 -4.33 -18.35 32.87
#